data_AF-A0A412W6T9-F1
#
_entry.id   AF-A0A412W6T9-F1
#
_cell.length_a   1.000
_cell.length_b   1.000
_cell.length_c   1.000
_cell.angle_alpha   90.00
_cell.angle_beta   90.00
_cell.angle_gamma   90.00
#
_symmetry.space_group_name_H-M   'P 1'
#
loop_
_entity.id
_entity.type
_entity.pdbx_description
1 polymer ?
#
loop_
_entity_poly.entity_id
_entity_poly.type
_entity_poly.pdbx_seq_one_letter_code
_entity_poly.pdbx_strand_id
1 'polypeptide(L)'
;MKKQMILWTCILLLVLAGCKKDDVQYTDRYELKGKVEKGPFVRGSEVTVYELSERLERTGISYTKTVQDDQGNFDFGILDIRSPYVEIVATGAFYNELTGEQTSGSLSLRSIADLSNQKSVNVNVFTHLETRRLLELNGGEKRFKAVSQQAHGEVLKAFGLQRFEMDEVNTYSLTDGIKGAGSLLVVSASLLKDKTETRFAEYLEGLCEKLKETGTLPDDTKEEIRKNAVSIDWTKVAEGLVAKYKETGLEITVPDLSYFIDWDGDGEAGNEFGGIVGDKKLKFKTDTLRVSQDGGEYAVDILANLFYDFTYPGMEEEVPKSGVEVDKLFQFKSEEMDYTVTLDKVQGQLKLTVQPAKGYWIRDERITLYSLDGEVSATLLITQDGDMNKFEVPEGVEEAVSGILGSIREACDYMYTIEAYYTQCFPEPQNKWQKYYRHEKSVMADIDLKRAWEVAYKAIASANNGYDILEKEKMGNLCSPQFKLLRSIMYYPLIVLWGNIPYPEHFSTAAAPRLTEQKAYEKLAADLEEIHRLILDWRSAEYQDYIGIGELMLGKVYMQLGRYNEAKRGLEIFLKNEGYAFNASRKEALNSGSKELVFGLDLLDYPSVYTSEIADHRYLPVGSYTEALLLLAECTNRIGDRAKAMDYLNQVRKNYRLSEATDFDQQLKATWKELLKGEFAYFAFLKRNDLCEKELGIEAWQKLLPFPESEVGLGGAEQNPGY
;
A
#
# COMPACT_ATOMS: atom_id res chain seq x y z
N MET A 1 -40.43 -105.10 -45.59
CA MET A 1 -41.70 -105.76 -45.16
C MET A 1 -41.33 -107.15 -44.69
N LYS A 2 -41.36 -107.54 -43.42
CA LYS A 2 -42.39 -107.40 -42.39
C LYS A 2 -41.69 -107.46 -41.03
N LYS A 3 -42.12 -106.82 -39.95
CA LYS A 3 -43.22 -105.90 -39.63
C LYS A 3 -42.86 -105.48 -38.19
N GLN A 4 -42.55 -104.23 -37.91
CA GLN A 4 -43.55 -103.30 -37.36
C GLN A 4 -44.63 -104.03 -36.53
N MET A 5 -44.27 -104.49 -35.33
CA MET A 5 -45.22 -104.78 -34.24
C MET A 5 -44.52 -105.02 -32.88
N ILE A 6 -43.42 -104.30 -32.61
CA ILE A 6 -42.95 -104.10 -31.22
C ILE A 6 -43.14 -102.61 -30.91
N LEU A 7 -44.37 -102.17 -31.11
CA LEU A 7 -44.91 -100.89 -30.71
C LEU A 7 -46.16 -101.29 -29.93
N TRP A 8 -46.29 -100.83 -28.68
CA TRP A 8 -47.48 -100.90 -27.82
C TRP A 8 -47.65 -101.99 -26.75
N THR A 9 -46.59 -102.62 -26.22
CA THR A 9 -46.77 -103.43 -24.98
C THR A 9 -45.56 -103.53 -24.05
N CYS A 10 -44.79 -102.43 -23.92
CA CYS A 10 -43.86 -102.22 -22.81
C CYS A 10 -44.10 -100.85 -22.15
N ILE A 11 -45.38 -100.48 -21.98
CA ILE A 11 -45.84 -99.45 -21.05
C ILE A 11 -46.22 -100.22 -19.77
N LEU A 12 -45.64 -99.82 -18.63
CA LEU A 12 -45.74 -100.42 -17.28
C LEU A 12 -44.99 -101.74 -17.04
N LEU A 13 -43.64 -101.68 -16.88
CA LEU A 13 -42.85 -102.43 -15.86
C LEU A 13 -41.34 -102.29 -16.09
N LEU A 14 -40.80 -101.07 -15.97
CA LEU A 14 -39.37 -100.83 -15.74
C LEU A 14 -39.20 -99.48 -15.00
N VAL A 15 -39.87 -99.39 -13.85
CA VAL A 15 -39.50 -98.47 -12.77
C VAL A 15 -38.56 -99.26 -11.86
N LEU A 16 -37.40 -98.67 -11.52
CA LEU A 16 -36.29 -99.18 -10.69
C LEU A 16 -35.10 -99.78 -11.46
N ALA A 17 -34.20 -98.91 -11.94
CA ALA A 17 -32.73 -99.00 -11.79
C ALA A 17 -32.04 -97.97 -12.72
N GLY A 18 -31.92 -96.72 -12.26
CA GLY A 18 -31.07 -95.70 -12.89
C GLY A 18 -30.02 -95.24 -11.87
N CYS A 19 -28.79 -95.71 -12.02
CA CYS A 19 -27.64 -95.30 -11.20
C CYS A 19 -27.41 -93.78 -11.33
N LYS A 20 -27.33 -93.08 -10.20
CA LYS A 20 -26.66 -91.77 -10.11
C LYS A 20 -25.18 -91.98 -10.44
N LYS A 21 -24.68 -91.33 -11.49
CA LYS A 21 -23.27 -91.00 -11.65
C LYS A 21 -23.08 -89.61 -11.05
N ASP A 22 -22.23 -89.52 -10.05
CA ASP A 22 -21.73 -88.24 -9.55
C ASP A 22 -20.82 -87.62 -10.63
N ASP A 23 -21.23 -86.47 -11.17
CA ASP A 23 -20.38 -85.66 -12.05
C ASP A 23 -19.32 -84.94 -11.19
N VAL A 24 -18.06 -85.31 -11.39
CA VAL A 24 -16.90 -84.60 -10.82
C VAL A 24 -16.78 -83.24 -11.52
N GLN A 25 -17.03 -82.16 -10.79
CA GLN A 25 -16.90 -80.78 -11.29
C GLN A 25 -15.44 -80.31 -11.18
N TYR A 26 -14.84 -79.88 -12.30
CA TYR A 26 -13.52 -79.24 -12.32
C TYR A 26 -13.63 -77.76 -11.95
N THR A 27 -12.82 -77.29 -11.00
CA THR A 27 -12.62 -75.88 -10.65
C THR A 27 -11.18 -75.49 -10.96
N ASP A 28 -10.99 -74.29 -11.51
CA ASP A 28 -9.68 -73.68 -11.70
C ASP A 28 -9.30 -72.86 -10.45
N ARG A 29 -8.01 -72.51 -10.34
CA ARG A 29 -7.43 -71.84 -9.17
C ARG A 29 -6.90 -70.46 -9.52
N TYR A 30 -7.54 -69.42 -8.98
CA TYR A 30 -7.17 -68.03 -9.21
C TYR A 30 -6.79 -67.33 -7.91
N GLU A 31 -5.74 -66.51 -7.92
CA GLU A 31 -5.30 -65.74 -6.76
C GLU A 31 -5.96 -64.35 -6.79
N LEU A 32 -6.51 -63.90 -5.66
CA LEU A 32 -7.11 -62.58 -5.56
C LEU A 32 -6.74 -61.87 -4.26
N LYS A 33 -6.15 -60.69 -4.40
CA LYS A 33 -5.98 -59.67 -3.38
C LYS A 33 -6.25 -58.29 -3.97
N GLY A 34 -6.27 -57.25 -3.15
CA GLY A 34 -6.45 -55.87 -3.61
C GLY A 34 -6.76 -54.91 -2.49
N LYS A 35 -7.19 -53.71 -2.87
CA LYS A 35 -7.59 -52.64 -1.93
C LYS A 35 -9.00 -52.11 -2.24
N VAL A 36 -9.64 -51.54 -1.22
CA VAL A 36 -10.89 -50.77 -1.38
C VAL A 36 -10.60 -49.29 -1.17
N GLU A 37 -10.73 -48.48 -2.23
CA GLU A 37 -10.14 -47.14 -2.32
C GLU A 37 -11.15 -46.09 -2.84
N LYS A 38 -11.80 -45.41 -1.88
CA LYS A 38 -12.44 -44.09 -2.05
C LYS A 38 -11.55 -43.08 -1.32
N GLY A 39 -11.53 -43.22 0.00
CA GLY A 39 -10.35 -43.26 0.87
C GLY A 39 -10.22 -44.70 1.42
N PRO A 40 -9.28 -45.02 2.33
CA PRO A 40 -9.19 -46.37 2.89
C PRO A 40 -10.50 -46.75 3.60
N PHE A 41 -11.08 -47.89 3.21
CA PHE A 41 -12.20 -48.48 3.96
C PHE A 41 -11.70 -48.99 5.30
N VAL A 42 -12.52 -48.85 6.34
CA VAL A 42 -12.15 -49.23 7.71
C VAL A 42 -11.94 -50.74 7.81
N ARG A 43 -10.96 -51.16 8.61
CA ARG A 43 -10.75 -52.56 8.97
C ARG A 43 -12.06 -53.22 9.43
N GLY A 44 -12.36 -54.39 8.89
CA GLY A 44 -13.61 -55.10 9.16
C GLY A 44 -14.74 -54.81 8.16
N SER A 45 -14.57 -53.87 7.22
CA SER A 45 -15.49 -53.70 6.08
C SER A 45 -15.62 -55.00 5.29
N GLU A 46 -16.83 -55.31 4.85
CA GLU A 46 -17.12 -56.58 4.17
C GLU A 46 -16.71 -56.51 2.69
N VAL A 47 -16.02 -57.54 2.21
CA VAL A 47 -15.71 -57.73 0.79
C VAL A 47 -16.29 -59.07 0.38
N THR A 48 -17.17 -59.07 -0.62
CA THR A 48 -17.74 -60.29 -1.19
C THR A 48 -17.37 -60.41 -2.65
N VAL A 49 -16.77 -61.54 -3.01
CA VAL A 49 -16.39 -61.90 -4.38
C VAL A 49 -17.41 -62.89 -4.90
N TYR A 50 -18.13 -62.51 -5.95
CA TYR A 50 -19.07 -63.38 -6.67
C TYR A 50 -18.41 -63.92 -7.93
N GLU A 51 -18.46 -65.23 -8.14
CA GLU A 51 -18.09 -65.83 -9.43
C GLU A 51 -19.12 -65.42 -10.50
N LEU A 52 -18.61 -65.01 -11.66
CA LEU A 52 -19.41 -64.69 -12.83
C LEU A 52 -19.18 -65.72 -13.95
N SER A 53 -20.22 -66.04 -14.70
CA SER A 53 -20.11 -66.81 -15.94
C SER A 53 -19.39 -66.02 -17.05
N GLU A 54 -19.12 -66.66 -18.20
CA GLU A 54 -18.62 -65.97 -19.40
C GLU A 54 -19.54 -64.83 -19.89
N ARG A 55 -20.82 -64.84 -19.49
CA ARG A 55 -21.78 -63.77 -19.79
C ARG A 55 -21.85 -62.69 -18.71
N LEU A 56 -20.95 -62.74 -17.73
CA LEU A 56 -20.90 -61.87 -16.55
C LEU A 56 -22.14 -61.96 -15.63
N GLU A 57 -22.83 -63.10 -15.65
CA GLU A 57 -23.94 -63.40 -14.75
C GLU A 57 -23.45 -64.18 -13.53
N ARG A 58 -23.90 -63.81 -12.32
CA ARG A 58 -23.54 -64.52 -11.08
C ARG A 58 -23.95 -65.99 -11.14
N THR A 59 -23.02 -66.89 -10.82
CA THR A 59 -23.25 -68.35 -10.85
C THR A 59 -23.86 -68.90 -9.54
N GLY A 60 -23.80 -68.10 -8.48
CA GLY A 60 -24.19 -68.48 -7.11
C GLY A 60 -23.01 -68.89 -6.21
N ILE A 61 -21.78 -68.99 -6.74
CA ILE A 61 -20.57 -69.18 -5.93
C ILE A 61 -20.10 -67.81 -5.44
N SER A 62 -19.90 -67.65 -4.12
CA SER A 62 -19.36 -66.44 -3.54
C SER A 62 -18.43 -66.71 -2.34
N TYR A 63 -17.50 -65.79 -2.14
CA TYR A 63 -16.56 -65.79 -1.02
C TYR A 63 -16.65 -64.45 -0.30
N THR A 64 -16.73 -64.47 1.02
CA THR A 64 -16.79 -63.24 1.83
C THR A 64 -15.62 -63.21 2.80
N LYS A 65 -14.91 -62.09 2.82
CA LYS A 65 -13.86 -61.76 3.80
C LYS A 65 -14.04 -60.30 4.23
N THR A 66 -13.18 -59.85 5.13
CA THR A 66 -13.14 -58.45 5.55
C THR A 66 -11.83 -57.79 5.15
N VAL A 67 -11.86 -56.47 5.04
CA VAL A 67 -10.67 -55.62 4.97
C VAL A 67 -9.79 -55.88 6.21
N GLN A 68 -8.50 -56.12 5.97
CA GLN A 68 -7.55 -56.65 6.96
C GLN A 68 -6.88 -55.56 7.80
N ASP A 69 -6.75 -54.35 7.26
CA ASP A 69 -6.05 -53.22 7.88
C ASP A 69 -6.71 -51.87 7.56
N ASP A 70 -6.17 -50.80 8.14
CA ASP A 70 -6.68 -49.44 7.97
C ASP A 70 -6.21 -48.77 6.66
N GLN A 71 -5.62 -49.54 5.74
CA GLN A 71 -5.25 -49.12 4.38
C GLN A 71 -6.22 -49.66 3.32
N GLY A 72 -7.24 -50.43 3.72
CA GLY A 72 -8.23 -50.98 2.81
C GLY A 72 -7.84 -52.31 2.16
N ASN A 73 -6.75 -52.97 2.60
CA ASN A 73 -6.28 -54.21 1.97
C ASN A 73 -7.21 -55.40 2.24
N PHE A 74 -7.45 -56.23 1.23
CA PHE A 74 -8.10 -57.54 1.36
C PHE A 74 -7.29 -58.62 0.63
N ASP A 75 -7.35 -59.85 1.13
CA ASP A 75 -6.67 -61.00 0.53
C ASP A 75 -7.55 -62.25 0.63
N PHE A 76 -8.01 -62.74 -0.51
CA PHE A 76 -8.76 -63.99 -0.63
C PHE A 76 -7.86 -65.22 -0.75
N GLY A 77 -6.59 -65.05 -1.09
CA GLY A 77 -5.68 -66.14 -1.43
C GLY A 77 -6.13 -66.81 -2.72
N ILE A 78 -6.15 -68.13 -2.74
CA ILE A 78 -6.60 -68.92 -3.90
C ILE A 78 -8.11 -69.16 -3.81
N LEU A 79 -8.84 -68.77 -4.85
CA LEU A 79 -10.25 -69.05 -5.09
C LEU A 79 -10.38 -70.29 -5.96
N ASP A 80 -11.27 -71.22 -5.56
CA ASP A 80 -11.65 -72.37 -6.38
C ASP A 80 -12.93 -72.00 -7.16
N ILE A 81 -12.76 -71.49 -8.38
CA ILE A 81 -13.85 -71.01 -9.28
C ILE A 81 -13.68 -71.60 -10.69
N ARG A 82 -14.78 -71.77 -11.41
CA ARG A 82 -14.88 -72.38 -12.75
C ARG A 82 -14.68 -71.38 -13.88
N SER A 83 -14.87 -70.11 -13.60
CA SER A 83 -14.71 -69.00 -14.54
C SER A 83 -13.74 -67.98 -13.96
N PRO A 84 -12.86 -67.36 -14.76
CA PRO A 84 -11.92 -66.36 -14.27
C PRO A 84 -12.58 -65.01 -13.96
N TYR A 85 -13.86 -64.83 -14.32
CA TYR A 85 -14.56 -63.56 -14.13
C TYR A 85 -15.18 -63.45 -12.74
N VAL A 86 -14.99 -62.30 -12.10
CA VAL A 86 -15.54 -62.03 -10.76
C VAL A 86 -16.17 -60.65 -10.66
N GLU A 87 -17.21 -60.52 -9.83
CA GLU A 87 -17.69 -59.24 -9.30
C GLU A 87 -17.26 -59.14 -7.83
N ILE A 88 -16.50 -58.10 -7.50
CA ILE A 88 -16.06 -57.80 -6.14
C ILE A 88 -16.95 -56.68 -5.63
N VAL A 89 -17.65 -56.91 -4.52
CA VAL A 89 -18.50 -55.92 -3.84
C VAL A 89 -17.92 -55.64 -2.47
N ALA A 90 -17.51 -54.40 -2.23
CA ALA A 90 -16.97 -53.96 -0.94
C ALA A 90 -17.95 -52.99 -0.28
N THR A 91 -18.34 -53.29 0.97
CA THR A 91 -19.32 -52.51 1.72
C THR A 91 -18.78 -52.17 3.11
N GLY A 92 -18.69 -50.89 3.43
CA GLY A 92 -18.24 -50.43 4.74
C GLY A 92 -18.13 -48.92 4.88
N ALA A 93 -17.69 -48.48 6.06
CA ALA A 93 -17.34 -47.09 6.32
C ALA A 93 -16.01 -46.74 5.64
N PHE A 94 -15.86 -45.48 5.24
CA PHE A 94 -14.72 -44.98 4.48
C PHE A 94 -14.19 -43.67 5.07
N TYR A 95 -12.94 -43.36 4.76
CA TYR A 95 -12.36 -42.07 5.09
C TYR A 95 -12.89 -40.97 4.15
N ASN A 96 -13.42 -39.88 4.73
CA ASN A 96 -13.84 -38.70 3.99
C ASN A 96 -12.65 -37.75 3.84
N GLU A 97 -12.18 -37.61 2.61
CA GLU A 97 -10.98 -36.85 2.23
C GLU A 97 -11.20 -35.33 2.32
N LEU A 98 -12.46 -34.87 2.28
CA LEU A 98 -12.80 -33.45 2.41
C LEU A 98 -12.84 -32.99 3.87
N THR A 99 -13.27 -33.85 4.79
CA THR A 99 -13.38 -33.50 6.22
C THR A 99 -12.22 -34.02 7.06
N GLY A 100 -11.49 -35.03 6.57
CA GLY A 100 -10.44 -35.72 7.31
C GLY A 100 -10.96 -36.73 8.35
N GLU A 101 -12.25 -37.08 8.30
CA GLU A 101 -12.91 -37.93 9.30
C GLU A 101 -13.40 -39.26 8.72
N GLN A 102 -13.59 -40.26 9.56
CA GLN A 102 -14.24 -41.52 9.18
C GLN A 102 -15.75 -41.32 9.10
N THR A 103 -16.38 -41.91 8.08
CA THR A 103 -17.83 -41.83 7.91
C THR A 103 -18.58 -42.68 8.93
N SER A 104 -19.81 -42.26 9.24
CA SER A 104 -20.69 -42.99 10.18
C SER A 104 -21.56 -44.03 9.47
N GLY A 105 -21.82 -43.83 8.18
CA GLY A 105 -22.55 -44.71 7.29
C GLY A 105 -21.64 -45.49 6.34
N SER A 106 -22.26 -46.43 5.64
CA SER A 106 -21.60 -47.39 4.77
C SER A 106 -21.79 -47.03 3.30
N LEU A 107 -20.74 -47.17 2.50
CA LEU A 107 -20.79 -47.11 1.04
C LEU A 107 -20.58 -48.52 0.47
N SER A 108 -21.18 -48.82 -0.68
CA SER A 108 -20.94 -50.06 -1.43
C SER A 108 -20.31 -49.75 -2.77
N LEU A 109 -19.10 -50.24 -3.01
CA LEU A 109 -18.39 -50.11 -4.28
C LEU A 109 -18.24 -51.47 -4.95
N ARG A 110 -18.09 -51.44 -6.28
CA ARG A 110 -18.05 -52.64 -7.11
C ARG A 110 -16.87 -52.61 -8.07
N SER A 111 -16.39 -53.79 -8.45
CA SER A 111 -15.37 -53.97 -9.49
C SER A 111 -15.64 -55.30 -10.21
N ILE A 112 -15.55 -55.32 -11.54
CA ILE A 112 -15.63 -56.54 -12.35
C ILE A 112 -14.27 -56.79 -12.98
N ALA A 113 -13.72 -58.00 -12.83
CA ALA A 113 -12.37 -58.31 -13.29
C ALA A 113 -12.24 -59.72 -13.89
N ASP A 114 -11.19 -59.90 -14.69
CA ASP A 114 -10.73 -61.17 -15.24
C ASP A 114 -9.43 -61.59 -14.53
N LEU A 115 -9.51 -62.63 -13.71
CA LEU A 115 -8.40 -63.12 -12.89
C LEU A 115 -7.39 -63.98 -13.67
N SER A 116 -7.58 -64.18 -14.99
CA SER A 116 -6.69 -65.02 -15.81
C SER A 116 -5.23 -64.52 -15.81
N ASN A 117 -5.03 -63.20 -15.73
CA ASN A 117 -3.70 -62.57 -15.77
C ASN A 117 -3.50 -61.51 -14.67
N GLN A 118 -4.47 -61.32 -13.77
CA GLN A 118 -4.44 -60.32 -12.71
C GLN A 118 -4.53 -61.02 -11.36
N LYS A 119 -3.60 -60.70 -10.46
CA LYS A 119 -3.56 -61.20 -9.07
C LYS A 119 -4.00 -60.15 -8.05
N SER A 120 -4.04 -58.89 -8.47
CA SER A 120 -4.43 -57.75 -7.64
C SER A 120 -5.52 -56.98 -8.38
N VAL A 121 -6.67 -56.79 -7.73
CA VAL A 121 -7.80 -56.05 -8.28
C VAL A 121 -8.33 -55.12 -7.20
N ASN A 122 -8.20 -53.81 -7.41
CA ASN A 122 -8.73 -52.81 -6.50
C ASN A 122 -10.20 -52.53 -6.80
N VAL A 123 -10.93 -52.15 -5.75
CA VAL A 123 -12.31 -51.68 -5.81
C VAL A 123 -12.28 -50.18 -5.48
N ASN A 124 -12.62 -49.33 -6.43
CA ASN A 124 -12.59 -47.88 -6.25
C ASN A 124 -13.81 -47.21 -6.92
N VAL A 125 -13.84 -45.88 -6.87
CA VAL A 125 -14.94 -45.09 -7.46
C VAL A 125 -15.05 -45.31 -8.96
N PHE A 126 -13.94 -45.39 -9.70
CA PHE A 126 -13.97 -45.64 -11.15
C PHE A 126 -14.47 -47.04 -11.47
N THR A 127 -13.99 -48.08 -10.78
CA THR A 127 -14.45 -49.47 -11.02
C THR A 127 -15.95 -49.61 -10.75
N HIS A 128 -16.47 -48.85 -9.79
CA HIS A 128 -17.90 -48.81 -9.51
C HIS A 128 -18.67 -48.11 -10.64
N LEU A 129 -18.21 -46.92 -11.07
CA LEU A 129 -18.84 -46.13 -12.13
C LEU A 129 -18.89 -46.87 -13.48
N GLU A 130 -17.87 -47.66 -13.81
CA GLU A 130 -17.85 -48.42 -15.05
C GLU A 130 -18.70 -49.70 -15.02
N THR A 131 -19.11 -50.19 -13.84
CA THR A 131 -19.69 -51.54 -13.68
C THR A 131 -20.88 -51.77 -14.63
N ARG A 132 -21.82 -50.81 -14.71
CA ARG A 132 -22.99 -50.92 -15.60
C ARG A 132 -22.62 -50.80 -17.07
N ARG A 133 -21.65 -49.95 -17.38
CA ARG A 133 -21.15 -49.75 -18.75
C ARG A 133 -20.47 -51.01 -19.27
N LEU A 134 -19.64 -51.64 -18.44
CA LEU A 134 -18.96 -52.89 -18.75
C LEU A 134 -19.97 -54.02 -19.02
N LEU A 135 -21.00 -54.16 -18.18
CA LEU A 135 -22.07 -55.15 -18.37
C LEU A 135 -22.86 -54.92 -19.67
N GLU A 136 -23.20 -53.67 -19.99
CA GLU A 136 -23.89 -53.31 -21.24
C GLU A 136 -23.05 -53.67 -22.48
N LEU A 137 -21.75 -53.37 -22.45
CA LEU A 137 -20.82 -53.68 -23.54
C LEU A 137 -20.55 -55.19 -23.73
N ASN A 138 -20.64 -55.98 -22.65
CA ASN A 138 -20.41 -57.43 -22.68
C ASN A 138 -21.51 -58.21 -23.42
N GLY A 139 -22.65 -57.58 -23.73
CA GLY A 139 -23.71 -58.18 -24.57
C GLY A 139 -23.36 -58.33 -26.06
N GLY A 140 -22.17 -57.91 -26.50
CA GLY A 140 -21.69 -57.97 -27.90
C GLY A 140 -20.67 -59.08 -28.22
N GLU A 141 -20.07 -59.06 -29.42
CA GLU A 141 -19.09 -60.06 -29.90
C GLU A 141 -17.64 -59.86 -29.35
N LYS A 142 -17.42 -58.87 -28.48
CA LYS A 142 -16.08 -58.48 -28.02
C LYS A 142 -15.61 -59.36 -26.86
N ARG A 143 -14.29 -59.61 -26.78
CA ARG A 143 -13.65 -60.26 -25.63
C ARG A 143 -13.62 -59.31 -24.43
N PHE A 144 -13.72 -59.85 -23.22
CA PHE A 144 -13.72 -59.10 -21.95
C PHE A 144 -12.64 -58.01 -21.88
N LYS A 145 -11.38 -58.32 -22.23
CA LYS A 145 -10.29 -57.34 -22.23
C LYS A 145 -10.58 -56.09 -23.08
N ALA A 146 -11.17 -56.25 -24.25
CA ALA A 146 -11.51 -55.13 -25.13
C ALA A 146 -12.74 -54.35 -24.62
N VAL A 147 -13.70 -55.05 -24.00
CA VAL A 147 -14.86 -54.45 -23.34
C VAL A 147 -14.42 -53.61 -22.15
N SER A 148 -13.57 -54.17 -21.29
CA SER A 148 -13.02 -53.51 -20.12
C SER A 148 -12.23 -52.26 -20.52
N GLN A 149 -11.30 -52.34 -21.48
CA GLN A 149 -10.55 -51.17 -21.96
C GLN A 149 -11.46 -50.04 -22.45
N GLN A 150 -12.52 -50.37 -23.18
CA GLN A 150 -13.49 -49.39 -23.66
C GLN A 150 -14.23 -48.73 -22.50
N ALA A 151 -14.70 -49.51 -21.51
CA ALA A 151 -15.40 -49.00 -20.35
C ALA A 151 -14.52 -48.05 -19.52
N HIS A 152 -13.29 -48.46 -19.18
CA HIS A 152 -12.30 -47.64 -18.47
C HIS A 152 -12.07 -46.32 -19.19
N GLY A 153 -11.76 -46.36 -20.49
CA GLY A 153 -11.44 -45.18 -21.28
C GLY A 153 -12.60 -44.20 -21.43
N GLU A 154 -13.82 -44.71 -21.65
CA GLU A 154 -15.03 -43.89 -21.72
C GLU A 154 -15.34 -43.20 -20.38
N VAL A 155 -15.25 -43.94 -19.27
CA VAL A 155 -15.46 -43.36 -17.93
C VAL A 155 -14.41 -42.30 -17.63
N LEU A 156 -13.12 -42.56 -17.84
CA LEU A 156 -12.07 -41.55 -17.63
C LEU A 156 -12.31 -40.29 -18.48
N LYS A 157 -12.65 -40.46 -19.76
CA LYS A 157 -13.00 -39.34 -20.64
C LYS A 157 -14.23 -38.56 -20.16
N ALA A 158 -15.20 -39.21 -19.52
CA ALA A 158 -16.37 -38.52 -18.96
C ALA A 158 -16.01 -37.53 -17.83
N PHE A 159 -14.85 -37.70 -17.20
CA PHE A 159 -14.28 -36.82 -16.17
C PHE A 159 -13.13 -35.93 -16.70
N GLY A 160 -12.98 -35.79 -18.02
CA GLY A 160 -11.90 -34.99 -18.64
C GLY A 160 -10.52 -35.61 -18.58
N LEU A 161 -10.43 -36.91 -18.26
CA LEU A 161 -9.18 -37.65 -18.05
C LEU A 161 -8.78 -38.48 -19.28
N GLN A 162 -9.09 -38.02 -20.51
CA GLN A 162 -8.79 -38.74 -21.76
C GLN A 162 -7.31 -39.10 -21.94
N ARG A 163 -6.38 -38.36 -21.33
CA ARG A 163 -4.94 -38.68 -21.33
C ARG A 163 -4.61 -40.02 -20.66
N PHE A 164 -5.53 -40.51 -19.85
CA PHE A 164 -5.42 -41.75 -19.08
C PHE A 164 -6.32 -42.85 -19.64
N GLU A 165 -6.94 -42.68 -20.82
CA GLU A 165 -7.93 -43.62 -21.35
C GLU A 165 -7.42 -45.06 -21.55
N MET A 166 -6.08 -45.24 -21.56
CA MET A 166 -5.40 -46.53 -21.68
C MET A 166 -5.07 -47.19 -20.33
N ASP A 167 -5.34 -46.52 -19.21
CA ASP A 167 -5.03 -47.01 -17.87
C ASP A 167 -6.10 -48.01 -17.39
N GLU A 168 -5.69 -49.02 -16.62
CA GLU A 168 -6.60 -49.98 -15.99
C GLU A 168 -7.00 -49.44 -14.60
N VAL A 169 -8.20 -48.89 -14.46
CA VAL A 169 -8.59 -48.18 -13.22
C VAL A 169 -8.68 -49.11 -12.01
N ASN A 170 -8.83 -50.42 -12.22
CA ASN A 170 -8.79 -51.44 -11.16
C ASN A 170 -7.37 -51.68 -10.60
N THR A 171 -6.36 -51.00 -11.13
CA THR A 171 -5.00 -50.97 -10.58
C THR A 171 -4.70 -49.70 -9.79
N TYR A 172 -5.56 -48.68 -9.86
CA TYR A 172 -5.33 -47.41 -9.19
C TYR A 172 -5.35 -47.57 -7.67
N SER A 173 -4.34 -46.97 -7.02
CA SER A 173 -4.27 -46.86 -5.57
C SER A 173 -3.86 -45.47 -5.13
N LEU A 174 -4.48 -44.99 -4.05
CA LEU A 174 -4.19 -43.69 -3.44
C LEU A 174 -2.77 -43.61 -2.87
N THR A 175 -2.11 -44.76 -2.65
CA THR A 175 -0.79 -44.83 -2.03
C THR A 175 0.36 -44.85 -3.03
N ASP A 176 0.09 -45.04 -4.32
CA ASP A 176 1.15 -45.33 -5.30
C ASP A 176 1.90 -44.08 -5.76
N GLY A 177 1.41 -42.88 -5.43
CA GLY A 177 2.05 -41.60 -5.73
C GLY A 177 2.21 -41.28 -7.23
N ILE A 178 1.62 -42.10 -8.09
CA ILE A 178 1.60 -41.95 -9.54
C ILE A 178 0.28 -41.33 -10.01
N LYS A 179 0.16 -41.08 -11.32
CA LYS A 179 -0.96 -40.34 -11.93
C LYS A 179 -2.35 -40.93 -11.62
N GLY A 180 -2.47 -42.25 -11.54
CA GLY A 180 -3.71 -42.92 -11.14
C GLY A 180 -4.21 -42.51 -9.75
N ALA A 181 -3.30 -42.31 -8.78
CA ALA A 181 -3.64 -41.86 -7.43
C ALA A 181 -4.28 -40.46 -7.41
N GLY A 182 -3.72 -39.52 -8.18
CA GLY A 182 -4.23 -38.14 -8.29
C GLY A 182 -5.62 -38.10 -8.93
N SER A 183 -5.79 -38.80 -10.06
CA SER A 183 -7.09 -38.88 -10.74
C SER A 183 -8.19 -39.49 -9.86
N LEU A 184 -7.86 -40.56 -9.12
CA LEU A 184 -8.78 -41.21 -8.20
C LEU A 184 -9.19 -40.25 -7.09
N LEU A 185 -8.22 -39.59 -6.46
CA LEU A 185 -8.49 -38.65 -5.36
C LEU A 185 -9.37 -37.48 -5.81
N VAL A 186 -9.05 -36.87 -6.97
CA VAL A 186 -9.81 -35.72 -7.48
C VAL A 186 -11.24 -36.08 -7.79
N VAL A 187 -11.48 -37.15 -8.57
CA VAL A 187 -12.84 -37.59 -8.89
C VAL A 187 -13.59 -38.02 -7.64
N SER A 188 -12.95 -38.81 -6.78
CA SER A 188 -13.48 -39.30 -5.51
C SER A 188 -14.00 -38.15 -4.62
N ALA A 189 -13.18 -37.13 -4.37
CA ALA A 189 -13.53 -36.00 -3.51
C ALA A 189 -14.52 -35.04 -4.18
N SER A 190 -14.37 -34.78 -5.49
CA SER A 190 -15.27 -33.86 -6.23
C SER A 190 -16.70 -34.39 -6.30
N LEU A 191 -16.87 -35.71 -6.43
CA LEU A 191 -18.18 -36.35 -6.40
C LEU A 191 -18.82 -36.33 -5.00
N LEU A 192 -18.01 -36.28 -3.93
CA LEU A 192 -18.46 -36.23 -2.54
C LEU A 192 -18.82 -34.80 -2.07
N LYS A 193 -18.23 -33.78 -2.70
CA LYS A 193 -18.40 -32.37 -2.33
C LYS A 193 -19.87 -31.98 -2.16
N ASP A 194 -20.15 -31.38 -1.00
CA ASP A 194 -21.47 -30.89 -0.56
C ASP A 194 -22.57 -31.96 -0.49
N LYS A 195 -22.19 -33.23 -0.43
CA LYS A 195 -23.10 -34.37 -0.28
C LYS A 195 -22.88 -35.08 1.04
N THR A 196 -23.97 -35.52 1.66
CA THR A 196 -23.92 -36.48 2.76
C THR A 196 -23.60 -37.87 2.20
N GLU A 197 -23.17 -38.79 3.06
CA GLU A 197 -22.81 -40.16 2.68
C GLU A 197 -23.94 -40.89 1.92
N THR A 198 -25.19 -40.76 2.38
CA THR A 198 -26.35 -41.36 1.70
C THR A 198 -26.57 -40.73 0.32
N ARG A 199 -26.51 -39.40 0.22
CA ARG A 199 -26.66 -38.70 -1.05
C ARG A 199 -25.53 -39.01 -2.01
N PHE A 200 -24.33 -39.24 -1.50
CA PHE A 200 -23.17 -39.64 -2.29
C PHE A 200 -23.38 -41.02 -2.93
N ALA A 201 -23.88 -42.00 -2.17
CA ALA A 201 -24.21 -43.32 -2.71
C ALA A 201 -25.31 -43.26 -3.79
N GLU A 202 -26.39 -42.49 -3.55
CA GLU A 202 -27.43 -42.25 -4.55
C GLU A 202 -26.89 -41.56 -5.81
N TYR A 203 -25.97 -40.60 -5.63
CA TYR A 203 -25.34 -39.88 -6.72
C TYR A 203 -24.46 -40.80 -7.59
N LEU A 204 -23.66 -41.67 -6.98
CA LEU A 204 -22.86 -42.66 -7.71
C LEU A 204 -23.73 -43.59 -8.55
N GLU A 205 -24.82 -44.12 -8.00
CA GLU A 205 -25.76 -44.96 -8.77
C GLU A 205 -26.39 -44.19 -9.93
N GLY A 206 -26.77 -42.92 -9.70
CA GLY A 206 -27.27 -42.04 -10.77
C GLY A 206 -26.25 -41.79 -11.88
N LEU A 207 -24.96 -41.69 -11.55
CA LEU A 207 -23.88 -41.58 -12.53
C LEU A 207 -23.66 -42.88 -13.30
N CYS A 208 -23.69 -44.03 -12.62
CA CYS A 208 -23.63 -45.35 -13.26
C CYS A 208 -24.75 -45.52 -14.31
N GLU A 209 -25.96 -45.07 -14.01
CA GLU A 209 -27.08 -45.10 -14.97
C GLU A 209 -26.86 -44.18 -16.17
N LYS A 210 -26.36 -42.95 -15.93
CA LYS A 210 -26.04 -42.00 -17.01
C LYS A 210 -24.95 -42.54 -17.94
N LEU A 211 -23.96 -43.24 -17.39
CA LEU A 211 -22.84 -43.82 -18.14
C LEU A 211 -23.21 -45.10 -18.90
N LYS A 212 -24.25 -45.83 -18.49
CA LYS A 212 -24.56 -47.19 -18.98
C LYS A 212 -24.58 -47.32 -20.51
N GLU A 213 -25.36 -46.48 -21.18
CA GLU A 213 -25.65 -46.63 -22.61
C GLU A 213 -24.56 -46.08 -23.54
N THR A 214 -23.89 -45.00 -23.14
CA THR A 214 -22.96 -44.25 -24.02
C THR A 214 -21.56 -44.07 -23.46
N GLY A 215 -21.34 -44.35 -22.18
CA GLY A 215 -20.07 -44.04 -21.51
C GLY A 215 -19.82 -42.54 -21.33
N THR A 216 -20.84 -41.69 -21.50
CA THR A 216 -20.71 -40.22 -21.41
C THR A 216 -21.61 -39.65 -20.33
N LEU A 217 -21.17 -38.57 -19.69
CA LEU A 217 -22.02 -37.79 -18.79
C LEU A 217 -22.68 -36.60 -19.53
N PRO A 218 -23.91 -36.21 -19.14
CA PRO A 218 -24.54 -34.96 -19.57
C PRO A 218 -23.73 -33.72 -19.16
N ASP A 219 -23.81 -32.64 -19.95
CA ASP A 219 -22.99 -31.43 -19.76
C ASP A 219 -23.27 -30.72 -18.43
N ASP A 220 -24.52 -30.70 -17.96
CA ASP A 220 -24.89 -30.15 -16.65
C ASP A 220 -24.23 -30.89 -15.48
N THR A 221 -24.08 -32.21 -15.63
CA THR A 221 -23.46 -33.09 -14.64
C THR A 221 -21.95 -32.89 -14.64
N LYS A 222 -21.33 -32.76 -15.82
CA LYS A 222 -19.90 -32.42 -15.92
C LYS A 222 -19.60 -31.07 -15.29
N GLU A 223 -20.43 -30.06 -15.56
CA GLU A 223 -20.27 -28.73 -14.99
C GLU A 223 -20.46 -28.73 -13.46
N GLU A 224 -21.41 -29.50 -12.91
CA GLU A 224 -21.54 -29.69 -11.45
C GLU A 224 -20.26 -30.25 -10.84
N ILE A 225 -19.73 -31.32 -11.44
CA ILE A 225 -18.50 -32.00 -10.96
C ILE A 225 -17.31 -31.05 -11.04
N ARG A 226 -17.19 -30.30 -12.13
CA ARG A 226 -16.13 -29.31 -12.34
C ARG A 226 -16.19 -28.19 -11.30
N LYS A 227 -17.38 -27.59 -11.08
CA LYS A 227 -17.58 -26.57 -10.04
C LYS A 227 -17.20 -27.07 -8.64
N ASN A 228 -17.55 -28.30 -8.33
CA ASN A 228 -17.14 -28.92 -7.08
C ASN A 228 -15.62 -29.01 -7.01
N ALA A 229 -14.97 -29.54 -8.05
CA ALA A 229 -13.52 -29.71 -8.11
C ALA A 229 -12.75 -28.40 -7.93
N VAL A 230 -13.11 -27.33 -8.64
CA VAL A 230 -12.41 -26.02 -8.55
C VAL A 230 -12.65 -25.29 -7.22
N SER A 231 -13.65 -25.71 -6.44
CA SER A 231 -13.98 -25.11 -5.13
C SER A 231 -13.30 -25.79 -3.93
N ILE A 232 -12.62 -26.93 -4.16
CA ILE A 232 -11.96 -27.70 -3.11
C ILE A 232 -10.57 -27.12 -2.81
N ASP A 233 -10.24 -27.03 -1.53
CA ASP A 233 -8.88 -26.75 -1.05
C ASP A 233 -8.03 -28.03 -1.15
N TRP A 234 -7.45 -28.25 -2.32
CA TRP A 234 -6.72 -29.48 -2.63
C TRP A 234 -5.43 -29.64 -1.81
N THR A 235 -4.83 -28.55 -1.36
CA THR A 235 -3.70 -28.56 -0.42
C THR A 235 -4.11 -29.24 0.88
N LYS A 236 -5.25 -28.84 1.47
CA LYS A 236 -5.76 -29.48 2.69
C LYS A 236 -6.11 -30.95 2.50
N VAL A 237 -6.72 -31.31 1.36
CA VAL A 237 -7.06 -32.70 1.05
C VAL A 237 -5.79 -33.56 0.95
N ALA A 238 -4.78 -33.08 0.23
CA ALA A 238 -3.50 -33.76 0.06
C ALA A 238 -2.77 -33.93 1.41
N GLU A 239 -2.64 -32.85 2.20
CA GLU A 239 -2.03 -32.88 3.53
C GLU A 239 -2.76 -33.84 4.48
N GLY A 240 -4.09 -33.81 4.49
CA GLY A 240 -4.93 -34.70 5.29
C GLY A 240 -4.75 -36.17 4.91
N LEU A 241 -4.68 -36.48 3.62
CA LEU A 241 -4.45 -37.85 3.15
C LEU A 241 -3.06 -38.37 3.54
N VAL A 242 -2.01 -37.55 3.38
CA VAL A 242 -0.65 -37.89 3.81
C VAL A 242 -0.61 -38.13 5.32
N ALA A 243 -1.25 -37.26 6.11
CA ALA A 243 -1.34 -37.43 7.55
C ALA A 243 -2.05 -38.74 7.93
N LYS A 244 -3.15 -39.07 7.24
CA LYS A 244 -3.93 -40.29 7.50
C LYS A 244 -3.13 -41.57 7.29
N TYR A 245 -2.38 -41.68 6.20
CA TYR A 245 -1.56 -42.87 5.96
C TYR A 245 -0.34 -42.94 6.89
N LYS A 246 0.21 -41.79 7.30
CA LYS A 246 1.29 -41.72 8.29
C LYS A 246 0.90 -42.31 9.64
N GLU A 247 -0.36 -42.18 10.07
CA GLU A 247 -0.87 -42.84 11.29
C GLU A 247 -0.75 -44.37 11.21
N THR A 248 -0.84 -44.94 10.01
CA THR A 248 -0.70 -46.38 9.77
C THR A 248 0.75 -46.84 9.59
N GLY A 249 1.72 -45.92 9.69
CA GLY A 249 3.14 -46.18 9.45
C GLY A 249 3.55 -46.21 7.97
N LEU A 250 2.68 -45.74 7.06
CA LEU A 250 2.96 -45.66 5.63
C LEU A 250 3.18 -44.20 5.20
N GLU A 251 4.35 -43.91 4.62
CA GLU A 251 4.61 -42.63 3.98
C GLU A 251 4.20 -42.68 2.51
N ILE A 252 3.36 -41.73 2.08
CA ILE A 252 2.89 -41.61 0.70
C ILE A 252 3.19 -40.21 0.16
N THR A 253 3.22 -40.08 -1.15
CA THR A 253 3.32 -38.79 -1.85
C THR A 253 2.04 -38.59 -2.66
N VAL A 254 1.44 -37.39 -2.58
CA VAL A 254 0.30 -37.01 -3.41
C VAL A 254 0.83 -36.20 -4.59
N PRO A 255 0.49 -36.56 -5.85
CA PRO A 255 0.89 -35.76 -7.01
C PRO A 255 0.19 -34.39 -7.00
N ASP A 256 0.71 -33.43 -7.77
CA ASP A 256 0.04 -32.14 -7.99
C ASP A 256 -1.37 -32.37 -8.58
N LEU A 257 -2.39 -32.04 -7.79
CA LEU A 257 -3.78 -32.35 -8.10
C LEU A 257 -4.37 -31.42 -9.16
N SER A 258 -3.75 -30.25 -9.40
CA SER A 258 -4.20 -29.31 -10.44
C SER A 258 -4.24 -29.94 -11.83
N TYR A 259 -3.43 -30.97 -12.09
CA TYR A 259 -3.38 -31.68 -13.37
C TYR A 259 -4.54 -32.66 -13.63
N PHE A 260 -5.42 -32.88 -12.65
CA PHE A 260 -6.57 -33.78 -12.77
C PHE A 260 -7.92 -33.03 -12.66
N ILE A 261 -7.87 -31.70 -12.74
CA ILE A 261 -9.03 -30.80 -12.68
C ILE A 261 -9.10 -30.02 -13.99
N ASP A 262 -10.31 -29.83 -14.48
CA ASP A 262 -10.63 -28.96 -15.62
C ASP A 262 -10.95 -27.56 -15.09
N TRP A 263 -9.95 -26.68 -15.08
CA TRP A 263 -10.05 -25.34 -14.51
C TRP A 263 -10.76 -24.37 -15.45
N ASP A 264 -10.53 -24.48 -16.76
CA ASP A 264 -11.10 -23.57 -17.76
C ASP A 264 -12.45 -24.03 -18.34
N GLY A 265 -12.85 -25.28 -18.09
CA GLY A 265 -14.13 -25.85 -18.51
C GLY A 265 -14.16 -26.33 -19.95
N ASP A 266 -13.02 -26.59 -20.58
CA ASP A 266 -12.95 -27.10 -21.94
C ASP A 266 -13.19 -28.61 -22.06
N GLY A 267 -13.28 -29.31 -20.92
CA GLY A 267 -13.51 -30.75 -20.83
C GLY A 267 -12.23 -31.59 -20.86
N GLU A 268 -11.04 -31.00 -20.72
CA GLU A 268 -9.76 -31.68 -20.57
C GLU A 268 -9.02 -31.27 -19.29
N ALA A 269 -8.94 -32.17 -18.32
CA ALA A 269 -8.26 -31.89 -17.08
C ALA A 269 -6.74 -31.64 -17.26
N GLY A 270 -6.25 -30.53 -16.68
CA GLY A 270 -4.84 -30.19 -16.56
C GLY A 270 -4.13 -29.84 -17.87
N ASN A 271 -4.86 -29.51 -18.94
CA ASN A 271 -4.28 -28.98 -20.18
C ASN A 271 -3.75 -27.55 -20.03
N GLU A 272 -4.23 -26.84 -19.02
CA GLU A 272 -3.92 -25.45 -18.73
C GLU A 272 -2.49 -25.28 -18.22
N PHE A 273 -1.79 -26.36 -17.89
CA PHE A 273 -0.43 -26.33 -17.31
C PHE A 273 0.62 -27.00 -18.22
N GLY A 274 0.33 -27.19 -19.52
CA GLY A 274 1.28 -27.62 -20.56
C GLY A 274 1.78 -29.09 -20.49
N GLY A 275 1.62 -29.78 -19.36
CA GLY A 275 1.94 -31.19 -19.14
C GLY A 275 2.38 -31.49 -17.70
N ILE A 276 2.21 -32.75 -17.24
CA ILE A 276 2.40 -33.17 -15.83
C ILE A 276 3.88 -33.10 -15.35
N VAL A 277 4.83 -32.74 -16.23
CA VAL A 277 6.27 -32.77 -15.94
C VAL A 277 6.88 -31.39 -16.14
N GLY A 278 7.22 -30.72 -15.04
CA GLY A 278 7.96 -29.45 -15.01
C GLY A 278 7.36 -28.42 -14.05
N ASP A 279 8.15 -27.41 -13.68
CA ASP A 279 7.67 -26.34 -12.79
C ASP A 279 6.66 -25.42 -13.50
N LYS A 280 5.58 -25.06 -12.80
CA LYS A 280 4.67 -23.98 -13.20
C LYS A 280 5.44 -22.65 -13.26
N LYS A 281 5.39 -21.96 -14.41
CA LYS A 281 6.07 -20.69 -14.65
C LYS A 281 5.06 -19.66 -15.08
N LEU A 282 5.03 -18.56 -14.34
CA LEU A 282 4.30 -17.34 -14.70
C LEU A 282 5.12 -16.15 -14.20
N LYS A 283 5.59 -15.30 -15.11
CA LYS A 283 6.27 -14.05 -14.76
C LYS A 283 6.16 -13.02 -15.87
N PHE A 284 6.19 -11.75 -15.50
CA PHE A 284 6.47 -10.68 -16.45
C PHE A 284 7.95 -10.69 -16.83
N LYS A 285 8.26 -10.29 -18.07
CA LYS A 285 9.64 -10.13 -18.54
C LYS A 285 10.35 -8.92 -17.89
N THR A 286 9.57 -7.97 -17.36
CA THR A 286 10.02 -6.85 -16.54
C THR A 286 9.24 -6.83 -15.23
N ASP A 287 9.88 -6.46 -14.12
CA ASP A 287 9.24 -6.31 -12.81
C ASP A 287 8.60 -4.93 -12.63
N THR A 288 9.16 -3.91 -13.30
CA THR A 288 8.73 -2.52 -13.24
C THR A 288 8.55 -1.95 -14.65
N LEU A 289 7.42 -1.30 -14.88
CA LEU A 289 7.16 -0.47 -16.05
C LEU A 289 7.21 1.01 -15.64
N ARG A 290 8.10 1.77 -16.26
CA ARG A 290 8.20 3.23 -16.07
C ARG A 290 7.38 3.94 -17.14
N VAL A 291 6.51 4.83 -16.70
CA VAL A 291 5.58 5.59 -17.55
C VAL A 291 5.87 7.08 -17.34
N SER A 292 5.98 7.86 -18.42
CA SER A 292 6.16 9.30 -18.28
C SER A 292 4.88 10.00 -17.82
N GLN A 293 4.99 11.28 -17.46
CA GLN A 293 3.84 12.12 -17.11
C GLN A 293 2.76 12.18 -18.22
N ASP A 294 3.12 11.97 -19.49
CA ASP A 294 2.17 12.02 -20.61
C ASP A 294 1.35 10.73 -20.78
N GLY A 295 1.66 9.69 -20.00
CA GLY A 295 1.04 8.38 -20.14
C GLY A 295 1.55 7.62 -21.36
N GLY A 296 0.69 6.81 -21.99
CA GLY A 296 0.99 6.10 -23.23
C GLY A 296 0.44 4.67 -23.28
N GLU A 297 0.73 4.00 -24.39
CA GLU A 297 0.39 2.60 -24.62
C GLU A 297 1.64 1.71 -24.47
N TYR A 298 1.49 0.63 -23.72
CA TYR A 298 2.57 -0.29 -23.38
C TYR A 298 2.14 -1.74 -23.59
N ALA A 299 3.09 -2.57 -24.01
CA ALA A 299 2.94 -4.01 -24.09
C ALA A 299 4.06 -4.67 -23.28
N VAL A 300 3.69 -5.51 -22.31
CA VAL A 300 4.64 -6.22 -21.45
C VAL A 300 4.55 -7.71 -21.74
N ASP A 301 5.67 -8.31 -22.19
CA ASP A 301 5.76 -9.74 -22.44
C ASP A 301 5.58 -10.54 -21.15
N ILE A 302 4.78 -11.59 -21.23
CA ILE A 302 4.53 -12.58 -20.19
C ILE A 302 5.24 -13.87 -20.57
N LEU A 303 6.03 -14.41 -19.65
CA LEU A 303 6.72 -15.69 -19.81
C LEU A 303 5.99 -16.73 -18.98
N ALA A 304 5.17 -17.54 -19.65
CA ALA A 304 4.38 -18.58 -19.00
C ALA A 304 4.39 -19.90 -19.78
N ASN A 305 4.24 -21.01 -19.06
CA ASN A 305 3.97 -22.35 -19.60
C ASN A 305 2.60 -22.89 -19.17
N LEU A 306 1.74 -22.00 -18.67
CA LEU A 306 0.42 -22.29 -18.14
C LEU A 306 -0.57 -21.19 -18.52
N PHE A 307 -1.87 -21.43 -18.33
CA PHE A 307 -2.92 -20.44 -18.50
C PHE A 307 -3.08 -19.58 -17.25
N TYR A 308 -3.40 -18.30 -17.46
CA TYR A 308 -3.44 -17.29 -16.41
C TYR A 308 -4.51 -16.22 -16.69
N ASP A 309 -4.92 -15.53 -15.64
CA ASP A 309 -5.85 -14.41 -15.71
C ASP A 309 -5.64 -13.41 -14.54
N PHE A 310 -6.41 -12.32 -14.51
CA PHE A 310 -6.39 -11.33 -13.42
C PHE A 310 -7.04 -11.83 -12.13
N THR A 311 -7.97 -12.78 -12.22
CA THR A 311 -8.82 -13.19 -11.12
C THR A 311 -8.16 -14.30 -10.30
N TYR A 312 -8.09 -14.09 -8.97
CA TYR A 312 -7.72 -15.18 -8.06
C TYR A 312 -8.89 -16.17 -7.92
N PRO A 313 -8.65 -17.50 -7.99
CA PRO A 313 -9.71 -18.48 -7.87
C PRO A 313 -10.47 -18.39 -6.54
N GLY A 314 -11.80 -18.26 -6.60
CA GLY A 314 -12.68 -18.27 -5.42
C GLY A 314 -12.84 -16.93 -4.69
N MET A 315 -12.31 -15.82 -5.20
CA MET A 315 -12.66 -14.48 -4.71
C MET A 315 -13.76 -13.85 -5.58
N GLU A 316 -14.89 -13.49 -4.97
CA GLU A 316 -15.71 -12.38 -5.49
C GLU A 316 -14.96 -11.07 -5.27
N GLU A 317 -15.10 -10.11 -6.19
CA GLU A 317 -14.44 -8.80 -6.12
C GLU A 317 -14.76 -8.08 -4.80
N GLU A 318 -13.85 -8.11 -3.84
CA GLU A 318 -13.80 -7.11 -2.77
C GLU A 318 -12.37 -6.57 -2.61
N VAL A 319 -12.19 -5.31 -2.99
CA VAL A 319 -11.09 -4.50 -2.46
C VAL A 319 -11.66 -3.66 -1.32
N PRO A 320 -11.27 -3.91 -0.06
CA PRO A 320 -11.56 -2.99 1.01
C PRO A 320 -10.66 -1.75 0.86
N LYS A 321 -11.25 -0.58 0.65
CA LYS A 321 -10.60 0.71 0.94
C LYS A 321 -11.19 1.25 2.25
N SER A 322 -10.54 0.93 3.36
CA SER A 322 -10.74 1.67 4.62
C SER A 322 -9.57 2.62 4.83
N GLY A 323 -9.89 3.86 5.19
CA GLY A 323 -8.94 4.82 5.73
C GLY A 323 -9.69 6.05 6.18
N VAL A 324 -10.18 6.04 7.43
CA VAL A 324 -10.63 7.26 8.12
C VAL A 324 -9.41 8.14 8.30
N GLU A 325 -9.39 9.31 7.66
CA GLU A 325 -8.35 10.32 7.90
C GLU A 325 -8.57 10.98 9.27
N VAL A 326 -7.53 10.93 10.09
CA VAL A 326 -7.39 11.71 11.32
C VAL A 326 -7.00 13.12 10.93
N ASP A 327 -7.64 14.15 11.50
CA ASP A 327 -7.36 15.58 11.29
C ASP A 327 -5.86 15.88 11.15
N LYS A 328 -5.37 15.98 9.93
CA LYS A 328 -4.03 16.50 9.61
C LYS A 328 -4.17 18.01 9.39
N LEU A 329 -3.21 18.80 9.89
CA LEU A 329 -3.14 20.25 9.67
C LEU A 329 -3.23 20.62 8.17
N PHE A 330 -2.75 19.72 7.29
CA PHE A 330 -2.85 19.84 5.83
C PHE A 330 -3.48 18.59 5.23
N GLN A 331 -4.34 18.78 4.23
CA GLN A 331 -4.88 17.69 3.42
C GLN A 331 -4.18 17.64 2.06
N PHE A 332 -3.73 16.44 1.69
CA PHE A 332 -2.99 16.21 0.44
C PHE A 332 -3.89 15.44 -0.52
N LYS A 333 -4.18 16.01 -1.69
CA LYS A 333 -4.95 15.31 -2.72
C LYS A 333 -4.21 14.04 -3.16
N SER A 334 -4.84 12.89 -2.97
CA SER A 334 -4.38 11.64 -3.57
C SER A 334 -5.17 11.38 -4.85
N GLU A 335 -4.48 11.46 -5.99
CA GLU A 335 -5.06 11.13 -7.28
C GLU A 335 -4.50 9.79 -7.75
N GLU A 336 -5.41 8.85 -7.99
CA GLU A 336 -5.07 7.50 -8.44
C GLU A 336 -4.61 7.51 -9.90
N MET A 337 -3.73 6.57 -10.25
CA MET A 337 -3.30 6.40 -11.64
C MET A 337 -4.49 5.93 -12.48
N ASP A 338 -4.71 6.59 -13.61
CA ASP A 338 -5.80 6.26 -14.51
C ASP A 338 -5.27 5.41 -15.66
N TYR A 339 -5.66 4.14 -15.69
CA TYR A 339 -5.18 3.18 -16.66
C TYR A 339 -6.27 2.17 -17.02
N THR A 340 -6.13 1.61 -18.22
CA THR A 340 -6.88 0.44 -18.66
C THR A 340 -5.91 -0.68 -18.99
N VAL A 341 -6.29 -1.92 -18.72
CA VAL A 341 -5.45 -3.09 -18.93
C VAL A 341 -6.23 -4.21 -19.60
N THR A 342 -5.58 -4.92 -20.53
CA THR A 342 -6.13 -6.10 -21.21
C THR A 342 -5.05 -7.18 -21.40
N LEU A 343 -5.47 -8.43 -21.58
CA LEU A 343 -4.59 -9.56 -21.88
C LEU A 343 -4.69 -9.97 -23.34
N ASP A 344 -3.57 -9.92 -24.06
CA ASP A 344 -3.41 -10.55 -25.36
C ASP A 344 -2.83 -11.96 -25.15
N LYS A 345 -3.72 -12.94 -24.95
CA LYS A 345 -3.33 -14.34 -24.72
C LYS A 345 -2.66 -14.99 -25.95
N VAL A 346 -2.87 -14.43 -27.17
CA VAL A 346 -2.27 -14.96 -28.41
C VAL A 346 -0.80 -14.58 -28.49
N GLN A 347 -0.47 -13.33 -28.14
CA GLN A 347 0.91 -12.84 -28.14
C GLN A 347 1.64 -13.06 -26.81
N GLY A 348 0.92 -13.46 -25.76
CA GLY A 348 1.47 -13.60 -24.41
C GLY A 348 1.86 -12.24 -23.82
N GLN A 349 1.00 -11.23 -23.98
CA GLN A 349 1.30 -9.85 -23.57
C GLN A 349 0.19 -9.23 -22.72
N LEU A 350 0.61 -8.42 -21.74
CA LEU A 350 -0.26 -7.48 -21.05
C LEU A 350 -0.25 -6.15 -21.82
N LYS A 351 -1.40 -5.70 -22.29
CA LYS A 351 -1.56 -4.39 -22.95
C LYS A 351 -2.13 -3.39 -21.95
N LEU A 352 -1.41 -2.30 -21.76
CA LEU A 352 -1.72 -1.25 -20.79
C LEU A 352 -1.80 0.10 -21.50
N THR A 353 -2.87 0.84 -21.26
CA THR A 353 -2.99 2.24 -21.66
C THR A 353 -3.07 3.09 -20.40
N VAL A 354 -2.05 3.92 -20.17
CA VAL A 354 -2.01 4.83 -19.02
C VAL A 354 -2.33 6.24 -19.52
N GLN A 355 -3.28 6.91 -18.88
CA GLN A 355 -3.61 8.31 -19.17
C GLN A 355 -2.53 9.25 -18.61
N PRO A 356 -2.44 10.51 -19.08
CA PRO A 356 -1.54 11.49 -18.49
C PRO A 356 -1.70 11.61 -16.97
N ALA A 357 -0.58 11.77 -16.27
CA ALA A 357 -0.52 11.83 -14.82
C ALA A 357 -1.48 12.88 -14.29
N LYS A 358 -2.38 12.50 -13.37
CA LYS A 358 -3.37 13.44 -12.83
C LYS A 358 -2.73 14.44 -11.87
N GLY A 359 -1.74 14.02 -11.08
CA GLY A 359 -1.12 14.85 -10.05
C GLY A 359 0.39 15.04 -10.19
N TYR A 360 0.92 15.89 -9.32
CA TYR A 360 2.34 16.29 -9.25
C TYR A 360 3.30 15.15 -8.88
N TRP A 361 2.83 14.19 -8.09
CA TRP A 361 3.68 13.17 -7.50
C TRP A 361 3.76 11.91 -8.35
N ILE A 362 4.92 11.24 -8.28
CA ILE A 362 5.10 9.90 -8.82
C ILE A 362 4.05 8.96 -8.20
N ARG A 363 3.43 8.12 -9.04
CA ARG A 363 2.42 7.15 -8.61
C ARG A 363 2.82 5.73 -8.96
N ASP A 364 2.57 4.82 -8.03
CA ASP A 364 2.83 3.39 -8.16
C ASP A 364 1.51 2.62 -8.16
N GLU A 365 1.37 1.67 -9.09
CA GLU A 365 0.26 0.71 -9.14
C GLU A 365 0.76 -0.71 -9.36
N ARG A 366 -0.01 -1.72 -8.93
CA ARG A 366 0.36 -3.13 -9.08
C ARG A 366 -0.70 -3.91 -9.82
N ILE A 367 -0.29 -4.58 -10.90
CA ILE A 367 -1.14 -5.51 -11.65
C ILE A 367 -0.63 -6.92 -11.41
N THR A 368 -1.51 -7.82 -10.97
CA THR A 368 -1.15 -9.22 -10.68
C THR A 368 -1.93 -10.16 -11.59
N LEU A 369 -1.24 -11.17 -12.12
CA LEU A 369 -1.80 -12.31 -12.83
C LEU A 369 -1.63 -13.56 -11.98
N TYR A 370 -2.59 -14.47 -12.07
CA TYR A 370 -2.63 -15.73 -11.34
C TYR A 370 -2.75 -16.89 -12.32
N SER A 371 -2.14 -18.03 -12.00
CA SER A 371 -2.50 -19.31 -12.61
C SER A 371 -3.95 -19.66 -12.26
N LEU A 372 -4.61 -20.48 -13.08
CA LEU A 372 -6.04 -20.80 -12.88
C LEU A 372 -6.33 -21.58 -11.59
N ASP A 373 -5.33 -22.21 -10.98
CA ASP A 373 -5.39 -22.84 -9.67
C ASP A 373 -4.96 -21.93 -8.51
N GLY A 374 -4.48 -20.71 -8.81
CA GLY A 374 -4.07 -19.70 -7.83
C GLY A 374 -2.71 -19.96 -7.16
N GLU A 375 -2.01 -21.06 -7.49
CA GLU A 375 -0.75 -21.43 -6.84
C GLU A 375 0.43 -20.54 -7.24
N VAL A 376 0.41 -19.98 -8.45
CA VAL A 376 1.49 -19.14 -8.98
C VAL A 376 0.94 -17.79 -9.39
N SER A 377 1.65 -16.72 -9.02
CA SER A 377 1.30 -15.36 -9.44
C SER A 377 2.50 -14.58 -9.96
N ALA A 378 2.22 -13.57 -10.76
CA ALA A 378 3.19 -12.60 -11.25
C ALA A 378 2.64 -11.18 -11.06
N THR A 379 3.43 -10.30 -10.44
CA THR A 379 3.05 -8.90 -10.22
C THR A 379 3.96 -7.97 -11.01
N LEU A 380 3.37 -7.04 -11.74
CA LEU A 380 4.02 -5.92 -12.41
C LEU A 380 3.80 -4.64 -11.60
N LEU A 381 4.88 -3.95 -11.24
CA LEU A 381 4.83 -2.59 -10.70
C LEU A 381 4.79 -1.59 -11.85
N ILE A 382 3.81 -0.69 -11.86
CA ILE A 382 3.74 0.44 -12.79
C ILE A 382 4.11 1.69 -12.00
N THR A 383 5.12 2.42 -12.44
CA THR A 383 5.49 3.70 -11.85
C THR A 383 5.35 4.80 -12.89
N GLN A 384 4.41 5.72 -12.66
CA GLN A 384 4.19 6.90 -13.49
C GLN A 384 4.86 8.13 -12.89
N ASP A 385 5.63 8.86 -13.70
CA ASP A 385 6.17 10.17 -13.33
C ASP A 385 5.03 11.18 -13.13
N GLY A 386 5.12 12.01 -12.09
CA GLY A 386 4.14 13.06 -11.84
C GLY A 386 4.33 14.29 -12.74
N ASP A 387 3.28 15.11 -12.89
CA ASP A 387 3.31 16.33 -13.71
C ASP A 387 3.58 17.57 -12.86
N MET A 388 4.76 18.17 -13.03
CA MET A 388 5.19 19.33 -12.25
C MET A 388 4.25 20.55 -12.39
N ASN A 389 3.50 20.65 -13.48
CA ASN A 389 2.57 21.77 -13.71
C ASN A 389 1.26 21.62 -12.94
N LYS A 390 0.99 20.45 -12.35
CA LYS A 390 -0.21 20.15 -11.57
C LYS A 390 0.04 20.25 -10.07
N PHE A 391 1.08 21.00 -9.69
CA PHE A 391 1.30 21.33 -8.29
C PHE A 391 0.14 22.17 -7.78
N GLU A 392 -0.50 21.70 -6.70
CA GLU A 392 -1.47 22.48 -5.94
C GLU A 392 -0.97 22.59 -4.51
N VAL A 393 -1.10 23.78 -3.93
CA VAL A 393 -0.82 24.01 -2.52
C VAL A 393 -1.79 23.15 -1.70
N PRO A 394 -1.32 22.34 -0.73
CA PRO A 394 -2.19 21.52 0.12
C PRO A 394 -3.23 22.38 0.85
N GLU A 395 -4.43 21.83 1.01
CA GLU A 395 -5.50 22.51 1.73
C GLU A 395 -5.07 22.75 3.19
N GLY A 396 -5.38 23.94 3.72
CA GLY A 396 -4.99 24.38 5.07
C GLY A 396 -3.66 25.13 5.15
N VAL A 397 -2.78 25.09 4.13
CA VAL A 397 -1.49 25.80 4.16
C VAL A 397 -1.68 27.31 4.22
N GLU A 398 -2.54 27.88 3.38
CA GLU A 398 -2.81 29.32 3.36
C GLU A 398 -3.44 29.81 4.68
N GLU A 399 -4.35 29.01 5.26
CA GLU A 399 -4.96 29.30 6.55
C GLU A 399 -3.92 29.28 7.68
N ALA A 400 -3.01 28.31 7.68
CA ALA A 400 -1.92 28.24 8.63
C ALA A 400 -0.99 29.46 8.52
N VAL A 401 -0.62 29.86 7.30
CA VAL A 401 0.17 31.08 7.03
C VAL A 401 -0.54 32.33 7.57
N SER A 402 -1.84 32.47 7.30
CA SER A 402 -2.66 33.58 7.80
C SER A 402 -2.71 33.62 9.33
N GLY A 403 -2.89 32.47 9.99
CA GLY A 403 -2.85 32.36 11.45
C GLY A 403 -1.49 32.73 12.06
N ILE A 404 -0.39 32.35 11.40
CA ILE A 404 0.97 32.73 11.80
C ILE A 404 1.16 34.25 11.64
N LEU A 405 0.77 34.82 10.50
CA LEU A 405 0.83 36.27 10.26
C LEU A 405 0.04 37.07 11.30
N GLY A 406 -1.12 36.57 11.72
CA GLY A 406 -1.89 37.15 12.82
C GLY A 406 -1.12 37.17 14.15
N SER A 407 -0.36 36.11 14.44
CA SER A 407 0.49 36.04 15.65
C SER A 407 1.72 36.96 15.51
N ILE A 408 2.35 37.01 14.34
CA ILE A 408 3.46 37.93 14.04
C ILE A 408 2.99 39.39 14.21
N ARG A 409 1.82 39.74 13.68
CA ARG A 409 1.21 41.06 13.83
C ARG A 409 1.04 41.44 15.29
N GLU A 410 0.47 40.56 16.11
CA GLU A 410 0.29 40.84 17.54
C GLU A 410 1.64 41.02 18.26
N ALA A 411 2.63 40.16 18.00
CA ALA A 411 3.95 40.31 18.60
C ALA A 411 4.64 41.62 18.20
N CYS A 412 4.62 41.96 16.90
CA CYS A 412 5.19 43.20 16.38
C CYS A 412 4.46 44.45 16.89
N ASP A 413 3.13 44.42 17.03
CA ASP A 413 2.34 45.52 17.59
C ASP A 413 2.89 45.96 18.95
N TYR A 414 3.15 44.99 19.84
CA TYR A 414 3.77 45.26 21.13
C TYR A 414 5.25 45.68 21.01
N MET A 415 6.08 44.93 20.29
CA MET A 415 7.52 45.20 20.19
C MET A 415 7.83 46.56 19.56
N TYR A 416 7.04 46.98 18.57
CA TYR A 416 7.19 48.27 17.89
C TYR A 416 6.79 49.41 18.80
N THR A 417 5.72 49.23 19.59
CA THR A 417 5.30 50.20 20.61
C THR A 417 6.38 50.36 21.68
N ILE A 418 6.95 49.25 22.15
CA ILE A 418 8.04 49.23 23.11
C ILE A 418 9.26 49.96 22.54
N GLU A 419 9.73 49.61 21.34
CA GLU A 419 10.91 50.22 20.72
C GLU A 419 10.73 51.72 20.45
N ALA A 420 9.55 52.13 20.01
CA ALA A 420 9.23 53.52 19.70
C ALA A 420 9.38 54.44 20.92
N TYR A 421 8.91 53.99 22.09
CA TYR A 421 9.09 54.72 23.34
C TYR A 421 10.50 54.55 23.91
N TYR A 422 11.07 53.35 23.85
CA TYR A 422 12.43 53.08 24.36
C TYR A 422 13.49 53.93 23.68
N THR A 423 13.33 54.19 22.38
CA THR A 423 14.23 55.05 21.60
C THR A 423 13.95 56.54 21.70
N GLN A 424 12.92 56.94 22.46
CA GLN A 424 12.52 58.33 22.64
C GLN A 424 12.34 59.06 21.29
N CYS A 425 11.80 58.35 20.30
CA CYS A 425 11.45 58.94 19.00
C CYS A 425 10.12 59.68 19.04
N PHE A 426 9.28 59.35 20.02
CA PHE A 426 7.99 59.97 20.27
C PHE A 426 8.01 60.72 21.60
N PRO A 427 7.09 61.69 21.80
CA PRO A 427 6.94 62.35 23.09
C PRO A 427 6.70 61.35 24.22
N GLU A 428 7.14 61.70 25.43
CA GLU A 428 6.93 60.88 26.62
C GLU A 428 5.43 60.65 26.88
N PRO A 429 4.98 59.38 26.96
CA PRO A 429 3.57 59.08 27.19
C PRO A 429 3.20 59.29 28.66
N GLN A 430 1.93 59.61 28.92
CA GLN A 430 1.38 59.81 30.28
C GLN A 430 0.56 58.60 30.76
N ASN A 431 0.92 57.41 30.31
CA ASN A 431 0.22 56.16 30.58
C ASN A 431 1.23 55.04 30.93
N LYS A 432 0.78 53.78 30.91
CA LYS A 432 1.61 52.63 31.27
C LYS A 432 2.92 52.53 30.48
N TRP A 433 3.02 53.10 29.27
CA TRP A 433 4.21 53.01 28.42
C TRP A 433 5.36 53.91 28.87
N GLN A 434 5.14 54.84 29.81
CA GLN A 434 6.16 55.77 30.32
C GLN A 434 7.40 55.05 30.85
N LYS A 435 7.21 53.87 31.45
CA LYS A 435 8.29 53.02 31.98
C LYS A 435 9.34 52.67 30.92
N TYR A 436 8.93 52.50 29.66
CA TYR A 436 9.84 52.19 28.55
C TYR A 436 10.59 53.43 28.09
N TYR A 437 9.92 54.58 28.03
CA TYR A 437 10.56 55.87 27.70
C TYR A 437 11.65 56.27 28.71
N ARG A 438 11.41 55.99 30.00
CA ARG A 438 12.31 56.28 31.13
C ARG A 438 13.29 55.14 31.45
N HIS A 439 13.26 54.05 30.70
CA HIS A 439 14.12 52.88 30.87
C HIS A 439 14.09 52.28 32.29
N GLU A 440 12.90 52.26 32.90
CA GLU A 440 12.71 51.79 34.27
C GLU A 440 12.91 50.26 34.39
N LYS A 441 13.53 49.80 35.48
CA LYS A 441 13.66 48.35 35.75
C LYS A 441 12.31 47.64 35.95
N SER A 442 11.25 48.39 36.29
CA SER A 442 9.89 47.87 36.50
C SER A 442 9.31 47.14 35.28
N VAL A 443 9.88 47.32 34.08
CA VAL A 443 9.49 46.65 32.84
C VAL A 443 9.62 45.12 32.87
N MET A 444 10.47 44.54 33.74
CA MET A 444 10.65 43.07 33.79
C MET A 444 9.37 42.30 34.18
N ALA A 445 8.48 42.93 34.95
CA ALA A 445 7.21 42.38 35.40
C ALA A 445 6.03 42.85 34.52
N ASP A 446 6.30 43.49 33.38
CA ASP A 446 5.28 44.05 32.51
C ASP A 446 4.56 42.97 31.70
N ILE A 447 3.23 43.02 31.71
CA ILE A 447 2.39 42.04 31.01
C ILE A 447 2.49 42.19 29.49
N ASP A 448 2.69 43.40 28.96
CA ASP A 448 2.80 43.62 27.53
C ASP A 448 4.17 43.15 27.00
N LEU A 449 5.25 43.31 27.77
CA LEU A 449 6.56 42.70 27.49
C LEU A 449 6.46 41.17 27.43
N LYS A 450 5.81 40.57 28.43
CA LYS A 450 5.56 39.14 28.48
C LYS A 450 4.73 38.68 27.28
N ARG A 451 3.66 39.40 26.95
CA ARG A 451 2.78 39.07 25.82
C ARG A 451 3.53 39.12 24.50
N ALA A 452 4.37 40.13 24.28
CA ALA A 452 5.21 40.25 23.09
C ALA A 452 6.10 39.01 22.90
N TRP A 453 6.74 38.54 23.98
CA TRP A 453 7.58 37.35 23.98
C TRP A 453 6.77 36.07 23.69
N GLU A 454 5.69 35.82 24.45
CA GLU A 454 4.88 34.60 24.33
C GLU A 454 4.29 34.45 22.93
N VAL A 455 3.76 35.53 22.36
CA VAL A 455 3.15 35.51 21.03
C VAL A 455 4.20 35.35 19.93
N ALA A 456 5.40 35.91 20.11
CA ALA A 456 6.51 35.70 19.19
C ALA A 456 6.92 34.22 19.11
N TYR A 457 7.12 33.56 20.26
CA TYR A 457 7.47 32.14 20.28
C TYR A 457 6.31 31.23 19.86
N LYS A 458 5.06 31.65 20.09
CA LYS A 458 3.89 30.98 19.51
C LYS A 458 3.93 31.03 17.98
N ALA A 459 4.23 32.19 17.38
CA ALA A 459 4.36 32.32 15.93
C ALA A 459 5.48 31.43 15.38
N ILE A 460 6.65 31.42 16.04
CA ILE A 460 7.78 30.56 15.68
C ILE A 460 7.41 29.06 15.78
N ALA A 461 6.74 28.64 16.86
CA ALA A 461 6.33 27.26 17.03
C ALA A 461 5.33 26.82 15.95
N SER A 462 4.33 27.65 15.65
CA SER A 462 3.36 27.38 14.57
C SER A 462 4.05 27.31 13.20
N ALA A 463 5.01 28.20 12.94
CA ALA A 463 5.79 28.19 11.71
C ALA A 463 6.64 26.91 11.58
N ASN A 464 7.32 26.51 12.66
CA ASN A 464 8.09 25.27 12.68
C ASN A 464 7.20 24.03 12.53
N ASN A 465 5.98 24.03 13.09
CA ASN A 465 5.05 22.90 12.92
C ASN A 465 4.61 22.74 11.46
N GLY A 466 4.25 23.85 10.80
CA GLY A 466 3.93 23.84 9.37
C GLY A 466 5.12 23.38 8.52
N TYR A 467 6.32 23.87 8.84
CA TYR A 467 7.57 23.46 8.22
C TYR A 467 7.81 21.95 8.35
N ASP A 468 7.79 21.41 9.56
CA ASP A 468 8.09 20.00 9.86
C ASP A 468 7.09 19.04 9.18
N ILE A 469 5.81 19.42 9.13
CA ILE A 469 4.78 18.61 8.45
C ILE A 469 5.06 18.55 6.94
N LEU A 470 5.36 19.68 6.31
CA LEU A 470 5.64 19.73 4.87
C LEU A 470 6.96 19.05 4.50
N GLU A 471 8.00 19.17 5.33
CA GLU A 471 9.25 18.43 5.14
C GLU A 471 9.03 16.91 5.18
N LYS A 472 8.23 16.43 6.15
CA LYS A 472 7.91 15.00 6.28
C LYS A 472 7.19 14.45 5.04
N GLU A 473 6.34 15.26 4.42
CA GLU A 473 5.60 14.91 3.19
C GLU A 473 6.43 15.22 1.92
N LYS A 474 7.74 15.48 2.05
CA LYS A 474 8.68 15.79 0.96
C LYS A 474 8.31 17.04 0.15
N MET A 475 7.56 17.96 0.77
CA MET A 475 7.17 19.26 0.23
C MET A 475 8.08 20.40 0.72
N GLY A 476 9.19 20.06 1.37
CA GLY A 476 10.23 20.94 1.90
C GLY A 476 10.54 22.13 1.00
N ASN A 477 10.98 21.85 -0.23
CA ASN A 477 11.44 22.88 -1.17
C ASN A 477 10.31 23.65 -1.86
N LEU A 478 9.06 23.20 -1.75
CA LEU A 478 7.93 23.76 -2.47
C LEU A 478 7.20 24.80 -1.61
N CYS A 479 6.70 24.39 -0.44
CA CYS A 479 5.86 25.25 0.40
C CYS A 479 6.53 25.67 1.71
N SER A 480 7.63 25.05 2.10
CA SER A 480 8.21 25.28 3.43
C SER A 480 9.07 26.55 3.56
N PRO A 481 9.64 27.17 2.49
CA PRO A 481 10.38 28.43 2.61
C PRO A 481 9.57 29.57 3.22
N GLN A 482 8.27 29.65 2.93
CA GLN A 482 7.41 30.69 3.52
C GLN A 482 7.33 30.58 5.05
N PHE A 483 7.24 29.36 5.59
CA PHE A 483 7.23 29.13 7.04
C PHE A 483 8.58 29.51 7.68
N LYS A 484 9.70 29.16 7.02
CA LYS A 484 11.03 29.62 7.45
C LYS A 484 11.16 31.15 7.41
N LEU A 485 10.57 31.82 6.41
CA LEU A 485 10.58 33.28 6.33
C LEU A 485 9.75 33.92 7.46
N LEU A 486 8.56 33.39 7.74
CA LEU A 486 7.69 33.88 8.82
C LEU A 486 8.36 33.78 10.20
N ARG A 487 9.03 32.66 10.52
CA ARG A 487 9.82 32.59 11.77
C ARG A 487 11.03 33.54 11.76
N SER A 488 11.67 33.73 10.60
CA SER A 488 12.83 34.62 10.44
C SER A 488 12.48 36.08 10.70
N ILE A 489 11.28 36.51 10.28
CA ILE A 489 10.72 37.83 10.59
C ILE A 489 10.64 38.05 12.11
N MET A 490 10.34 37.02 12.90
CA MET A 490 10.26 37.13 14.36
C MET A 490 11.60 37.06 15.07
N TYR A 491 12.57 36.30 14.55
CA TYR A 491 13.87 36.21 15.19
C TYR A 491 14.61 37.56 15.21
N TYR A 492 14.52 38.36 14.16
CA TYR A 492 15.19 39.66 14.13
C TYR A 492 14.80 40.60 15.29
N PRO A 493 13.50 40.91 15.54
CA PRO A 493 13.12 41.77 16.67
C PRO A 493 13.41 41.14 18.03
N LEU A 494 13.31 39.82 18.15
CA LEU A 494 13.71 39.11 19.37
C LEU A 494 15.21 39.33 19.69
N ILE A 495 16.08 39.20 18.69
CA ILE A 495 17.52 39.43 18.86
C ILE A 495 17.80 40.90 19.17
N VAL A 496 17.16 41.84 18.47
CA VAL A 496 17.37 43.29 18.67
C VAL A 496 17.05 43.70 20.11
N LEU A 497 15.93 43.23 20.66
CA LEU A 497 15.48 43.63 22.00
C LEU A 497 16.12 42.82 23.12
N TRP A 498 16.26 41.49 23.00
CA TRP A 498 16.68 40.62 24.10
C TRP A 498 18.08 40.01 23.94
N GLY A 499 18.68 40.07 22.74
CA GLY A 499 20.03 39.60 22.48
C GLY A 499 20.13 38.07 22.46
N ASN A 500 20.47 37.47 23.60
CA ASN A 500 20.68 36.03 23.69
C ASN A 500 19.35 35.28 23.82
N ILE A 501 18.85 34.70 22.74
CA ILE A 501 17.49 34.13 22.68
C ILE A 501 17.48 32.61 22.43
N PRO A 502 16.44 31.89 22.89
CA PRO A 502 16.13 30.56 22.36
C PRO A 502 15.93 30.57 20.84
N TYR A 503 16.45 29.56 20.14
CA TYR A 503 16.35 29.46 18.67
C TYR A 503 15.90 28.06 18.22
N PRO A 504 14.62 27.68 18.44
CA PRO A 504 14.10 26.40 17.94
C PRO A 504 13.98 26.40 16.40
N GLU A 505 14.64 25.45 15.75
CA GLU A 505 14.57 25.25 14.29
C GLU A 505 13.47 24.26 13.87
N HIS A 506 12.85 23.57 14.84
CA HIS A 506 11.78 22.58 14.68
C HIS A 506 10.70 22.76 15.74
N PHE A 507 9.52 22.18 15.53
CA PHE A 507 8.44 22.20 16.51
C PHE A 507 8.83 21.34 17.71
N SER A 508 8.78 21.96 18.89
CA SER A 508 9.08 21.28 20.14
C SER A 508 8.35 21.98 21.28
N THR A 509 7.87 21.18 22.23
CA THR A 509 7.34 21.68 23.51
C THR A 509 8.44 21.81 24.58
N ALA A 510 9.66 21.36 24.28
CA ALA A 510 10.80 21.48 25.17
C ALA A 510 11.47 22.87 25.05
N ALA A 511 12.06 23.36 26.15
CA ALA A 511 12.83 24.59 26.14
C ALA A 511 14.05 24.45 25.22
N ALA A 512 14.21 25.39 24.28
CA ALA A 512 15.38 25.46 23.41
C ALA A 512 16.54 26.18 24.12
N PRO A 513 17.80 25.76 23.90
CA PRO A 513 18.96 26.47 24.44
C PRO A 513 19.05 27.88 23.85
N ARG A 514 19.58 28.81 24.63
CA ARG A 514 19.83 30.18 24.17
C ARG A 514 21.08 30.24 23.31
N LEU A 515 20.95 30.87 22.14
CA LEU A 515 22.10 31.27 21.33
C LEU A 515 22.56 32.65 21.79
N THR A 516 23.87 32.90 21.69
CA THR A 516 24.42 34.25 21.80
C THR A 516 23.88 35.12 20.66
N GLU A 517 23.71 36.42 20.86
CA GLU A 517 23.28 37.39 19.83
C GLU A 517 23.99 37.19 18.48
N GLN A 518 25.33 37.08 18.49
CA GLN A 518 26.13 36.80 17.30
C GLN A 518 25.70 35.51 16.56
N LYS A 519 25.63 34.39 17.28
CA LYS A 519 25.21 33.09 16.71
C LYS A 519 23.76 33.10 16.23
N ALA A 520 22.87 33.82 16.91
CA ALA A 520 21.48 33.97 16.48
C ALA A 520 21.39 34.73 15.16
N TYR A 521 22.16 35.82 14.98
CA TYR A 521 22.26 36.51 13.69
C TYR A 521 22.92 35.67 12.60
N GLU A 522 23.96 34.90 12.91
CA GLU A 522 24.59 33.97 11.95
C GLU A 522 23.60 32.90 11.47
N LYS A 523 22.79 32.36 12.39
CA LYS A 523 21.73 31.42 12.05
C LYS A 523 20.62 32.04 11.21
N LEU A 524 20.16 33.23 11.60
CA LEU A 524 19.15 33.96 10.84
C LEU A 524 19.64 34.32 9.43
N ALA A 525 20.92 34.68 9.26
CA ALA A 525 21.51 34.90 7.94
C ALA A 525 21.49 33.62 7.10
N ALA A 526 21.89 32.48 7.68
CA ALA A 526 21.87 31.20 6.98
C ALA A 526 20.46 30.77 6.55
N ASP A 527 19.46 30.93 7.43
CA ASP A 527 18.05 30.68 7.12
C ASP A 527 17.59 31.55 5.92
N LEU A 528 17.88 32.85 5.95
CA LEU A 528 17.50 33.79 4.88
C LEU A 528 18.24 33.55 3.56
N GLU A 529 19.52 33.16 3.60
CA GLU A 529 20.29 32.74 2.42
C GLU A 529 19.71 31.47 1.78
N GLU A 530 19.25 30.51 2.59
CA GLU A 530 18.59 29.29 2.12
C GLU A 530 17.22 29.61 1.50
N ILE A 531 16.39 30.41 2.18
CA ILE A 531 15.09 30.88 1.68
C ILE A 531 15.25 31.57 0.32
N HIS A 532 16.21 32.48 0.21
CA HIS A 532 16.48 33.21 -1.04
C HIS A 532 16.83 32.26 -2.19
N ARG A 533 17.60 31.18 -1.92
CA ARG A 533 17.93 30.17 -2.93
C ARG A 533 16.70 29.40 -3.40
N LEU A 534 15.84 28.97 -2.46
CA LEU A 534 14.68 28.12 -2.77
C LEU A 534 13.55 28.89 -3.48
N ILE A 535 13.32 30.15 -3.11
CA ILE A 535 12.24 30.95 -3.69
C ILE A 535 12.59 31.49 -5.09
N LEU A 536 13.88 31.61 -5.46
CA LEU A 536 14.28 32.06 -6.80
C LEU A 536 13.82 31.15 -7.94
N ASP A 537 13.55 29.87 -7.65
CA ASP A 537 13.02 28.89 -8.60
C ASP A 537 11.48 28.99 -8.77
N TRP A 538 10.81 29.69 -7.85
CA TRP A 538 9.34 29.84 -7.73
C TRP A 538 8.84 31.20 -8.25
N ARG A 539 9.30 31.65 -9.42
CA ARG A 539 8.92 32.97 -9.98
C ARG A 539 7.46 33.04 -10.44
N SER A 540 6.53 33.07 -9.49
CA SER A 540 5.19 33.63 -9.70
C SER A 540 5.14 35.05 -9.12
N ALA A 541 4.27 35.90 -9.68
CA ALA A 541 4.10 37.27 -9.20
C ALA A 541 3.53 37.35 -7.75
N GLU A 542 2.97 36.24 -7.25
CA GLU A 542 2.27 36.15 -5.98
C GLU A 542 3.21 36.13 -4.76
N TYR A 543 4.45 35.68 -4.93
CA TYR A 543 5.45 35.60 -3.85
C TYR A 543 6.48 36.73 -3.86
N GLN A 544 6.31 37.75 -4.70
CA GLN A 544 7.30 38.82 -4.88
C GLN A 544 7.60 39.58 -3.58
N ASP A 545 6.60 39.82 -2.74
CA ASP A 545 6.76 40.52 -1.46
C ASP A 545 7.55 39.69 -0.44
N TYR A 546 7.33 38.36 -0.42
CA TYR A 546 8.11 37.43 0.41
C TYR A 546 9.58 37.37 -0.02
N ILE A 547 9.86 37.42 -1.32
CA ILE A 547 11.23 37.53 -1.84
C ILE A 547 11.87 38.83 -1.37
N GLY A 548 11.20 39.96 -1.62
CA GLY A 548 11.71 41.29 -1.31
C GLY A 548 12.02 41.46 0.18
N ILE A 549 11.14 40.99 1.06
CA ILE A 549 11.39 41.08 2.50
C ILE A 549 12.50 40.14 2.97
N GLY A 550 12.64 38.96 2.37
CA GLY A 550 13.76 38.06 2.64
C GLY A 550 15.10 38.71 2.31
N GLU A 551 15.22 39.36 1.15
CA GLU A 551 16.42 40.09 0.72
C GLU A 551 16.76 41.27 1.64
N LEU A 552 15.75 42.10 1.97
CA LEU A 552 15.93 43.24 2.86
C LEU A 552 16.33 42.78 4.28
N MET A 553 15.68 41.75 4.81
CA MET A 553 16.02 41.17 6.11
C MET A 553 17.44 40.61 6.13
N LEU A 554 17.88 39.94 5.05
CA LEU A 554 19.26 39.45 4.94
C LEU A 554 20.25 40.63 4.97
N GLY A 555 19.95 41.73 4.28
CA GLY A 555 20.71 42.98 4.36
C GLY A 555 20.77 43.53 5.79
N LYS A 556 19.63 43.58 6.50
CA LYS A 556 19.55 44.00 7.92
C LYS A 556 20.44 43.13 8.81
N VAL A 557 20.40 41.82 8.65
CA VAL A 557 21.19 40.88 9.46
C VAL A 557 22.68 41.00 9.16
N TYR A 558 23.08 41.12 7.90
CA TYR A 558 24.49 41.36 7.54
C TYR A 558 25.03 42.66 8.14
N MET A 559 24.20 43.70 8.26
CA MET A 559 24.60 44.93 8.94
C MET A 559 24.90 44.71 10.43
N GLN A 560 24.13 43.85 11.10
CA GLN A 560 24.37 43.48 12.51
C GLN A 560 25.64 42.63 12.66
N LEU A 561 25.94 41.77 11.68
CA LEU A 561 27.14 40.93 11.65
C LEU A 561 28.41 41.68 11.21
N GLY A 562 28.32 42.97 10.87
CA GLY A 562 29.44 43.74 10.29
C GLY A 562 29.87 43.28 8.89
N ARG A 563 29.05 42.47 8.21
CA ARG A 563 29.27 41.93 6.86
C ARG A 563 28.85 42.96 5.79
N TYR A 564 29.48 44.13 5.82
CA TYR A 564 29.06 45.30 5.03
C TYR A 564 29.16 45.11 3.51
N ASN A 565 30.11 44.29 3.03
CA ASN A 565 30.25 43.99 1.61
C ASN A 565 29.09 43.12 1.11
N GLU A 566 28.71 42.10 1.88
CA GLU A 566 27.56 41.26 1.58
C GLU A 566 26.24 42.03 1.68
N ALA A 567 26.08 42.87 2.71
CA ALA A 567 24.94 43.78 2.85
C ALA A 567 24.78 44.67 1.61
N LYS A 568 25.86 45.34 1.19
CA LYS A 568 25.86 46.18 -0.01
C LYS A 568 25.41 45.41 -1.24
N ARG A 569 25.99 44.24 -1.48
CA ARG A 569 25.69 43.43 -2.67
C ARG A 569 24.23 42.99 -2.71
N GLY A 570 23.71 42.49 -1.58
CA GLY A 570 22.32 42.07 -1.47
C GLY A 570 21.34 43.23 -1.67
N LEU A 571 21.60 44.36 -1.01
CA LEU A 571 20.75 45.55 -1.13
C LEU A 571 20.79 46.15 -2.54
N GLU A 572 21.94 46.17 -3.22
CA GLU A 572 22.03 46.60 -4.62
C GLU A 572 21.28 45.66 -5.59
N ILE A 573 21.12 44.37 -5.25
CA ILE A 573 20.27 43.45 -6.01
C ILE A 573 18.79 43.77 -5.77
N PHE A 574 18.39 43.89 -4.51
CA PHE A 574 17.03 44.27 -4.11
C PHE A 574 16.55 45.55 -4.82
N LEU A 575 17.39 46.60 -4.87
CA LEU A 575 17.03 47.88 -5.51
C LEU A 575 16.88 47.82 -7.04
N LYS A 576 17.25 46.72 -7.70
CA LYS A 576 16.98 46.54 -9.15
C LYS A 576 15.54 46.13 -9.42
N ASN A 577 14.78 45.76 -8.39
CA ASN A 577 13.37 45.43 -8.53
C ASN A 577 12.56 46.70 -8.78
N GLU A 578 12.04 46.86 -10.00
CA GLU A 578 11.23 48.01 -10.42
C GLU A 578 9.84 48.07 -9.74
N GLY A 579 9.47 47.03 -8.97
CA GLY A 579 8.25 47.00 -8.16
C GLY A 579 8.28 47.95 -6.96
N TYR A 580 9.48 48.26 -6.44
CA TYR A 580 9.63 49.13 -5.27
C TYR A 580 10.05 50.55 -5.67
N ALA A 581 9.39 51.55 -5.07
CA ALA A 581 9.65 52.95 -5.33
C ALA A 581 9.22 53.81 -4.14
N PHE A 582 9.76 55.02 -4.07
CA PHE A 582 9.33 55.99 -3.06
C PHE A 582 7.86 56.39 -3.22
N ASN A 583 7.20 56.59 -2.09
CA ASN A 583 5.96 57.34 -1.97
C ASN A 583 6.24 58.83 -1.68
N ALA A 584 5.22 59.68 -1.83
CA ALA A 584 5.37 61.13 -1.66
C ALA A 584 5.51 61.55 -0.18
N SER A 585 5.10 60.69 0.75
CA SER A 585 5.17 60.94 2.18
C SER A 585 5.24 59.63 2.99
N ARG A 586 5.75 59.73 4.23
CA ARG A 586 5.83 58.58 5.14
C ARG A 586 4.45 57.98 5.40
N LYS A 587 3.43 58.85 5.52
CA LYS A 587 2.05 58.40 5.71
C LYS A 587 1.58 57.55 4.53
N GLU A 588 1.86 57.96 3.30
CA GLU A 588 1.52 57.17 2.10
C GLU A 588 2.33 55.87 2.01
N ALA A 589 3.59 55.88 2.45
CA ALA A 589 4.45 54.69 2.47
C ALA A 589 3.91 53.57 3.37
N LEU A 590 3.09 53.89 4.38
CA LEU A 590 2.53 52.91 5.32
C LEU A 590 1.02 52.68 5.12
N ASN A 591 0.50 52.97 3.92
CA ASN A 591 -0.90 52.83 3.57
C ASN A 591 -1.12 51.97 2.33
N SER A 592 -2.39 51.64 2.06
CA SER A 592 -2.81 50.82 0.90
C SER A 592 -2.24 51.33 -0.42
N GLY A 593 -1.68 50.43 -1.23
CA GLY A 593 -1.14 50.77 -2.55
C GLY A 593 0.25 51.43 -2.51
N SER A 594 0.94 51.43 -1.37
CA SER A 594 2.33 51.83 -1.30
C SER A 594 3.22 50.98 -2.21
N LYS A 595 4.16 51.63 -2.89
CA LYS A 595 5.28 50.96 -3.58
C LYS A 595 6.56 50.98 -2.74
N GLU A 596 6.53 51.67 -1.61
CA GLU A 596 7.67 51.81 -0.71
C GLU A 596 7.68 50.74 0.37
N LEU A 597 6.50 50.28 0.80
CA LEU A 597 6.35 49.15 1.71
C LEU A 597 6.76 47.86 1.01
N VAL A 598 7.79 47.19 1.53
CA VAL A 598 8.24 45.90 0.99
C VAL A 598 7.37 44.78 1.54
N PHE A 599 7.12 44.83 2.85
CA PHE A 599 6.21 43.92 3.53
C PHE A 599 5.69 44.59 4.80
N GLY A 600 4.39 44.50 5.04
CA GLY A 600 3.76 45.06 6.22
C GLY A 600 2.61 44.21 6.73
N LEU A 601 2.37 44.30 8.03
CA LEU A 601 1.34 43.55 8.74
C LEU A 601 0.09 44.41 8.79
N ASP A 602 -1.01 43.95 8.16
CA ASP A 602 -2.25 44.72 8.06
C ASP A 602 -2.92 44.88 9.43
N LEU A 603 -3.12 46.13 9.85
CA LEU A 603 -3.79 46.50 11.09
C LEU A 603 -5.28 46.79 10.90
N LEU A 604 -5.82 46.68 9.68
CA LEU A 604 -7.24 46.84 9.44
C LEU A 604 -8.05 45.89 10.32
N ASP A 605 -9.05 46.45 11.02
CA ASP A 605 -9.93 45.75 11.97
C ASP A 605 -9.23 45.00 13.11
N TYR A 606 -7.93 45.27 13.33
CA TYR A 606 -7.16 44.76 14.45
C TYR A 606 -7.05 45.85 15.53
N PRO A 607 -7.40 45.56 16.80
CA PRO A 607 -7.32 46.53 17.90
C PRO A 607 -5.85 46.78 18.32
N SER A 608 -5.11 47.48 17.46
CA SER A 608 -3.68 47.72 17.56
C SER A 608 -3.33 48.68 18.70
N VAL A 609 -2.42 48.25 19.56
CA VAL A 609 -1.77 49.10 20.54
C VAL A 609 -0.93 50.16 19.82
N TYR A 610 -0.15 49.78 18.82
CA TYR A 610 0.70 50.71 18.06
C TYR A 610 -0.10 51.84 17.42
N THR A 611 -1.24 51.57 16.79
CA THR A 611 -2.10 52.61 16.19
C THR A 611 -2.62 53.58 17.24
N SER A 612 -2.96 53.09 18.44
CA SER A 612 -3.48 53.93 19.52
C SER A 612 -2.41 54.76 20.23
N GLU A 613 -1.18 54.26 20.32
CA GLU A 613 -0.10 54.88 21.11
C GLU A 613 0.93 55.64 20.27
N ILE A 614 1.24 55.14 19.07
CA ILE A 614 2.38 55.60 18.27
C ILE A 614 1.93 56.38 17.03
N ALA A 615 1.25 55.71 16.09
CA ALA A 615 0.97 56.33 14.80
C ALA A 615 -0.15 55.63 14.01
N ASP A 616 -1.16 56.40 13.59
CA ASP A 616 -2.33 55.90 12.82
C ASP A 616 -2.02 55.68 11.33
N HIS A 617 -1.74 54.43 10.97
CA HIS A 617 -1.44 53.95 9.62
C HIS A 617 -2.04 52.54 9.43
N ARG A 618 -2.23 52.10 8.17
CA ARG A 618 -2.82 50.77 7.89
C ARG A 618 -1.87 49.60 8.20
N TYR A 619 -0.57 49.77 8.00
CA TYR A 619 0.39 48.66 8.09
C TYR A 619 1.48 48.92 9.14
N LEU A 620 1.88 47.88 9.87
CA LEU A 620 3.18 47.84 10.56
C LEU A 620 4.25 47.39 9.56
N PRO A 621 5.25 48.21 9.23
CA PRO A 621 6.28 47.83 8.28
C PRO A 621 7.28 46.84 8.88
N VAL A 622 7.49 45.71 8.22
CA VAL A 622 8.63 44.81 8.52
C VAL A 622 9.90 45.31 7.82
N GLY A 623 9.71 45.94 6.65
CA GLY A 623 10.76 46.64 5.93
C GLY A 623 10.21 47.56 4.84
N SER A 624 10.99 48.59 4.51
CA SER A 624 10.65 49.58 3.48
C SER A 624 11.82 49.84 2.53
N TYR A 625 11.51 50.34 1.34
CA TYR A 625 12.51 50.77 0.36
C TYR A 625 13.40 51.90 0.90
N THR A 626 12.85 52.78 1.74
CA THR A 626 13.63 53.80 2.45
C THR A 626 14.63 53.17 3.42
N GLU A 627 14.24 52.16 4.20
CA GLU A 627 15.17 51.43 5.06
C GLU A 627 16.30 50.79 4.25
N ALA A 628 15.97 50.15 3.11
CA ALA A 628 16.96 49.53 2.23
C ALA A 628 18.02 50.52 1.73
N LEU A 629 17.61 51.72 1.30
CA LEU A 629 18.54 52.76 0.84
C LEU A 629 19.38 53.35 1.96
N LEU A 630 18.82 53.51 3.17
CA LEU A 630 19.58 54.00 4.32
C LEU A 630 20.60 52.96 4.82
N LEU A 631 20.23 51.67 4.82
CA LEU A 631 21.17 50.56 5.07
C LEU A 631 22.29 50.56 4.03
N LEU A 632 21.95 50.75 2.75
CA LEU A 632 22.92 50.81 1.65
C LEU A 632 23.86 52.03 1.77
N ALA A 633 23.34 53.19 2.16
CA ALA A 633 24.15 54.37 2.45
C ALA A 633 25.14 54.08 3.59
N GLU A 634 24.66 53.51 4.69
CA GLU A 634 25.48 53.18 5.86
C GLU A 634 26.59 52.17 5.52
N CYS A 635 26.24 51.03 4.92
CA CYS A 635 27.21 49.99 4.58
C CYS A 635 28.24 50.49 3.57
N THR A 636 27.82 51.32 2.61
CA THR A 636 28.70 51.92 1.59
C THR A 636 29.69 52.90 2.22
N ASN A 637 29.28 53.68 3.23
CA ASN A 637 30.20 54.52 3.99
C ASN A 637 31.17 53.68 4.81
N ARG A 638 30.70 52.59 5.45
CA ARG A 638 31.53 51.68 6.27
C ARG A 638 32.63 50.98 5.47
N ILE A 639 32.43 50.72 4.18
CA ILE A 639 33.45 50.14 3.29
C ILE A 639 34.33 51.20 2.60
N GLY A 640 34.19 52.48 2.95
CA GLY A 640 35.08 53.57 2.53
C GLY A 640 34.61 54.40 1.32
N ASP A 641 33.43 54.13 0.75
CA ASP A 641 32.91 54.88 -0.40
C ASP A 641 31.94 55.98 0.04
N ARG A 642 32.49 57.03 0.67
CA ARG A 642 31.70 58.12 1.25
C ARG A 642 30.92 58.94 0.22
N ALA A 643 31.45 59.07 -1.00
CA ALA A 643 30.76 59.79 -2.07
C ALA A 643 29.46 59.08 -2.47
N LYS A 644 29.54 57.78 -2.78
CA LYS A 644 28.36 57.00 -3.14
C LYS A 644 27.38 56.85 -1.97
N ALA A 645 27.89 56.74 -0.75
CA ALA A 645 27.05 56.74 0.45
C ALA A 645 26.24 58.04 0.59
N MET A 646 26.86 59.19 0.33
CA MET A 646 26.19 60.49 0.33
C MET A 646 25.11 60.56 -0.75
N ASP A 647 25.37 60.01 -1.94
CA ASP A 647 24.37 59.94 -3.01
C ASP A 647 23.13 59.14 -2.59
N TYR A 648 23.32 57.97 -1.95
CA TYR A 648 22.20 57.17 -1.44
C TYR A 648 21.41 57.89 -0.35
N LEU A 649 22.09 58.53 0.61
CA LEU A 649 21.43 59.33 1.65
C LEU A 649 20.63 60.50 1.04
N ASN A 650 21.21 61.20 0.07
CA ASN A 650 20.57 62.34 -0.57
C ASN A 650 19.41 61.94 -1.49
N GLN A 651 19.40 60.72 -2.05
CA GLN A 651 18.22 60.20 -2.74
C GLN A 651 17.00 60.15 -1.81
N VAL A 652 17.16 59.58 -0.62
CA VAL A 652 16.10 59.51 0.40
C VAL A 652 15.69 60.92 0.85
N ARG A 653 16.67 61.76 1.22
CA ARG A 653 16.41 63.12 1.72
C ARG A 653 15.68 63.98 0.68
N LYS A 654 16.08 63.90 -0.59
CA LYS A 654 15.43 64.63 -1.69
C LYS A 654 13.99 64.18 -1.90
N ASN A 655 13.71 62.87 -1.86
CA ASN A 655 12.34 62.36 -2.00
C ASN A 655 11.40 62.99 -0.95
N TYR A 656 11.88 63.03 0.29
CA TYR A 656 11.14 63.55 1.43
C TYR A 656 11.28 65.06 1.65
N ARG A 657 11.79 65.79 0.66
CA ARG A 657 11.96 67.26 0.67
C ARG A 657 12.79 67.77 1.86
N LEU A 658 13.70 66.94 2.36
CA LEU A 658 14.72 67.31 3.34
C LEU A 658 15.90 67.98 2.62
N SER A 659 16.62 68.85 3.32
CA SER A 659 17.84 69.47 2.77
C SER A 659 18.89 68.42 2.41
N GLU A 660 19.72 68.66 1.41
CA GLU A 660 20.86 67.76 1.13
C GLU A 660 21.79 67.67 2.35
N ALA A 661 22.36 66.48 2.54
CA ALA A 661 23.29 66.20 3.60
C ALA A 661 24.68 66.79 3.29
N THR A 662 25.27 67.41 4.30
CA THR A 662 26.62 67.99 4.35
C THR A 662 27.52 67.31 5.39
N ASP A 663 26.92 66.75 6.45
CA ASP A 663 27.52 65.90 7.48
C ASP A 663 26.80 64.53 7.44
N PHE A 664 27.44 63.57 6.77
CA PHE A 664 26.87 62.25 6.54
C PHE A 664 26.39 61.59 7.84
N ASP A 665 27.22 61.59 8.89
CA ASP A 665 26.96 60.82 10.10
C ASP A 665 25.82 61.46 10.92
N GLN A 666 25.84 62.80 11.04
CA GLN A 666 24.77 63.53 11.70
C GLN A 666 23.43 63.37 10.97
N GLN A 667 23.44 63.52 9.64
CA GLN A 667 22.21 63.53 8.85
C GLN A 667 21.71 62.13 8.50
N LEU A 668 22.55 61.11 8.45
CA LEU A 668 22.11 59.72 8.39
C LEU A 668 21.29 59.37 9.63
N LYS A 669 21.83 59.64 10.83
CA LYS A 669 21.10 59.43 12.10
C LYS A 669 19.78 60.20 12.13
N ALA A 670 19.80 61.48 11.75
CA ALA A 670 18.60 62.31 11.79
C ALA A 670 17.54 61.84 10.77
N THR A 671 17.97 61.42 9.57
CA THR A 671 17.07 60.87 8.53
C THR A 671 16.47 59.55 9.00
N TRP A 672 17.29 58.68 9.60
CA TRP A 672 16.82 57.41 10.18
C TRP A 672 15.77 57.62 11.26
N LYS A 673 16.06 58.53 12.22
CA LYS A 673 15.13 58.86 13.30
C LYS A 673 13.82 59.43 12.77
N GLU A 674 13.86 60.36 11.81
CA GLU A 674 12.66 61.05 11.38
C GLU A 674 11.78 60.20 10.45
N LEU A 675 12.39 59.47 9.51
CA LEU A 675 11.65 58.74 8.50
C LEU A 675 11.28 57.31 8.92
N LEU A 676 12.03 56.69 9.83
CA LEU A 676 11.81 55.30 10.28
C LEU A 676 11.39 55.18 11.76
N LYS A 677 11.03 56.28 12.43
CA LYS A 677 10.50 56.22 13.81
C LYS A 677 9.26 55.35 13.91
N GLY A 678 9.26 54.41 14.86
CA GLY A 678 8.15 53.47 15.04
C GLY A 678 8.11 52.32 14.03
N GLU A 679 9.10 52.22 13.14
CA GLU A 679 9.22 51.12 12.16
C GLU A 679 10.19 50.03 12.65
N PHE A 680 10.53 50.03 13.95
CA PHE A 680 11.43 49.06 14.56
C PHE A 680 12.83 49.01 13.91
N ALA A 681 13.33 50.17 13.46
CA ALA A 681 14.62 50.26 12.78
C ALA A 681 15.67 51.06 13.56
N TYR A 682 15.26 51.98 14.44
CA TYR A 682 16.17 52.99 14.99
C TYR A 682 17.01 52.45 16.15
N PHE A 683 16.45 51.63 17.03
CA PHE A 683 17.22 51.03 18.12
C PHE A 683 18.36 50.16 17.61
N ALA A 684 18.07 49.34 16.59
CA ALA A 684 19.07 48.52 15.91
C ALA A 684 20.17 49.37 15.24
N PHE A 685 19.82 50.54 14.69
CA PHE A 685 20.78 51.51 14.17
C PHE A 685 21.66 52.11 15.27
N LEU A 686 21.07 52.54 16.38
CA LEU A 686 21.81 53.09 17.52
C LEU A 686 22.78 52.06 18.11
N LYS A 687 22.34 50.81 18.28
CA LYS A 687 23.16 49.71 18.83
C LYS A 687 24.41 49.46 17.99
N ARG A 688 24.25 49.20 16.69
CA ARG A 688 25.40 48.87 15.79
C ARG A 688 26.35 50.05 15.52
N ASN A 689 25.90 51.28 15.80
CA ASN A 689 26.71 52.49 15.67
C ASN A 689 27.24 53.02 17.02
N ASP A 690 27.00 52.29 18.12
CA ASP A 690 27.43 52.64 19.48
C ASP A 690 26.96 54.04 19.93
N LEU A 691 25.69 54.33 19.63
CA LEU A 691 25.05 55.63 19.89
C LEU A 691 24.02 55.58 21.02
N CYS A 692 23.70 54.40 21.55
CA CYS A 692 22.65 54.21 22.56
C CYS A 692 22.84 55.08 23.81
N GLU A 693 24.00 55.01 24.47
CA GLU A 693 24.27 55.74 25.71
C GLU A 693 24.21 57.26 25.49
N LYS A 694 24.75 57.73 24.37
CA LYS A 694 24.79 59.15 24.03
C LYS A 694 23.40 59.71 23.70
N GLU A 695 22.61 58.99 22.92
CA GLU A 695 21.35 59.50 22.39
C GLU A 695 20.16 59.23 23.32
N LEU A 696 20.22 58.18 24.14
CA LEU A 696 19.13 57.77 25.04
C LEU A 696 19.45 57.98 26.53
N GLY A 697 20.72 58.26 26.88
CA GLY A 697 21.13 58.45 28.28
C GLY A 697 21.11 57.16 29.10
N ILE A 698 21.24 56.01 28.44
CA ILE A 698 21.18 54.67 29.07
C ILE A 698 22.56 54.10 29.37
N GLU A 699 22.59 53.12 30.26
CA GLU A 699 23.77 52.30 30.57
C GLU A 699 23.97 51.18 29.53
N ALA A 700 25.19 50.63 29.44
CA ALA A 700 25.51 49.57 28.48
C ALA A 700 24.61 48.32 28.62
N TRP A 701 24.21 47.98 29.84
CA TRP A 701 23.33 46.83 30.11
C TRP A 701 21.87 47.06 29.66
N GLN A 702 21.46 48.32 29.50
CA GLN A 702 20.14 48.72 28.99
C GLN A 702 20.09 48.70 27.44
N LYS A 703 21.14 48.23 26.75
CA LYS A 703 21.07 47.93 25.31
C LYS A 703 20.21 46.68 25.00
N LEU A 704 19.78 45.97 26.04
CA LEU A 704 18.89 44.82 26.00
C LEU A 704 17.74 45.01 27.00
N LEU A 705 16.56 44.53 26.67
CA LEU A 705 15.42 44.43 27.58
C LEU A 705 15.60 43.23 28.54
N PRO A 706 14.97 43.25 29.72
CA PRO A 706 14.90 42.05 30.56
C PRO A 706 14.07 40.97 29.85
N PHE A 707 14.41 39.71 30.09
CA PHE A 707 13.46 38.62 29.82
C PHE A 707 12.23 38.79 30.72
N PRO A 708 11.04 38.43 30.23
CA PRO A 708 9.86 38.35 31.08
C PRO A 708 10.15 37.48 32.31
N GLU A 709 9.66 37.86 33.48
CA GLU A 709 9.94 37.16 34.73
C GLU A 709 9.60 35.65 34.66
N SER A 710 8.57 35.27 33.91
CA SER A 710 8.18 33.87 33.71
C SER A 710 9.20 33.02 32.96
N GLU A 711 10.12 33.63 32.23
CA GLU A 711 11.14 32.96 31.41
C GLU A 711 12.46 32.74 32.17
N VAL A 712 12.63 33.39 33.33
CA VAL A 712 13.84 33.28 34.14
C VAL A 712 13.84 31.93 34.87
N GLY A 713 14.92 31.17 34.71
CA GLY A 713 15.08 29.82 35.29
C GLY A 713 14.51 28.69 34.42
N LEU A 714 13.61 28.96 33.47
CA LEU A 714 13.18 27.95 32.49
C LEU A 714 14.36 27.50 31.63
N GLY A 715 14.61 26.19 31.56
CA GLY A 715 15.76 25.65 30.82
C GLY A 715 17.13 26.10 31.35
N GLY A 716 17.22 26.55 32.62
CA GLY A 716 18.46 27.04 33.22
C GLY A 716 18.85 28.46 32.81
N ALA A 717 17.89 29.24 32.33
CA ALA A 717 18.18 30.50 31.67
C ALA A 717 18.25 31.70 32.62
N GLU A 718 19.35 32.45 32.57
CA GLU A 718 19.62 33.58 33.46
C GLU A 718 19.01 34.89 32.94
N GLN A 719 18.86 35.91 33.79
CA GLN A 719 18.39 37.22 33.36
C GLN A 719 19.48 37.95 32.54
N ASN A 720 19.09 38.88 31.65
CA ASN A 720 20.02 39.79 30.99
C ASN A 720 20.78 40.64 32.03
N PRO A 721 22.07 40.98 31.79
CA PRO A 721 22.88 41.69 32.76
C PRO A 721 22.22 42.97 33.27
N GLY A 722 22.34 43.26 34.57
CA GLY A 722 21.87 44.49 35.19
C GLY A 722 20.39 44.52 35.61
N TYR A 723 19.59 43.52 35.21
CA TYR A 723 18.19 43.38 35.59
C TYR A 723 17.98 42.48 36.81
#